data_AF-A0A1J5T2H0-F1
#
_entry.id   AF-A0A1J5T2H0-F1
#
_cell.length_a   1.000
_cell.length_b   1.000
_cell.length_c   1.000
_cell.angle_alpha   90.00
_cell.angle_beta   90.00
_cell.angle_gamma   90.00
#
_symmetry.space_group_name_H-M   'P 1'
#
loop_
_entity.id
_entity.type
_entity.pdbx_description
1 polymer ?
#
loop_
_entity_poly.entity_id
_entity_poly.type
_entity_poly.pdbx_seq_one_letter_code
_entity_poly.pdbx_strand_id
1 'polypeptide(L)'
;MPPSALPALRLRLAATFILCLAATGCALVAQPITITPANTTGIYRLGEAASWNIALKAGTSATGLTYTVKSGGLTVVDSGSLTLNNGKAVISETATKPDWLLLEIAGKDGTGASFTAGGGALFSPEKITVSAPPPADFDAFWQARLDELAQVPMNPVLTSKPSGVAGVDYDLIQMDNIRGTHIEGQLARPTTGTKFPALLIVQWAGVYSLDPSTVTWRAQQGWLALNIQAHDIHAVDTASYYTAEANGPLANYWAQGNEDPNTSYFLRMYLACYRAVDYLASRPDWNGKVLVVTGASQGGLQTLLSASINPKVTAAVADVPAGCDQTGPDVGRSPGWPQWYYQTYLGQDPAKVKAASRYYDICNFVSKIRCPVLIGTGLDDTTVPCIGVYAAFNQFRSPREIVAMPLATHTDNQQAWNARSEAVLALLRSGSPPGLSTAADGSLRWTAPLPSSSTAGTPCSSPVEATDGTLVAALLGASPGTVECYERDGSMHWTYTAPAAVSGAPACTPDGYVVFGCTNGALIELDATGALRWQASAGAAVSGSPALAPDGTILIATTDGCIESFSAGGTARWNARFAGGSLTSPIVGPDGTVYAGSASGMLHAIAPGGAERWSFNAGSAIARPPSLAADGALYFGTGDGHVVCLARDGTQSWSFDAGGAVEATPVIGPDGTIYVGAGDGRLHALAVDGTQKWEFPAAATTAFQPITASATVRRDGSVVFGTQDGLVVCVDPSGVQRWATMLGAGAYGSPLLADDGTLFVGSAAGSLCALTGTETPLLADWMQVRRDPHHQAWQPMGRFPSGGGRLSALSVRAQPGTDAGALVAGFIVAGSGSRTVLLRAVGPTLAGMNVDGAMPDPFLTLYQGTMPIATNDDWGSQPNAADVATTAARLGDFSLPQDSKDAALLTNLGPGLYTAYPLGTGRQTGVTLVELYDAGGTGTSTFTGLSARDQVGTGSQILVAGFIISGGSRSVVIQGIGPTLAKYINPVLADPVLRLYRGTQLIAENDDWGVSSDPSLLSSASRAAGAQALNPGSHDAALVATLPPGLYSAELLGANGLTGPGMIEVYALP
;
A
#
# COMPACT_ATOMS: atom_id res chain seq x y z
N MET A 1 14.07 79.35 -34.70
CA MET A 1 14.00 79.97 -33.35
C MET A 1 12.79 79.37 -32.61
N PRO A 2 12.80 79.27 -31.27
CA PRO A 2 11.96 78.34 -30.47
C PRO A 2 10.78 79.05 -29.75
N PRO A 3 10.01 78.40 -28.84
CA PRO A 3 9.91 76.97 -28.44
C PRO A 3 8.58 76.35 -28.97
N SER A 4 7.83 75.38 -28.41
CA SER A 4 7.75 74.62 -27.13
C SER A 4 6.92 73.32 -27.40
N ALA A 5 6.76 72.28 -26.57
CA ALA A 5 7.27 71.87 -25.24
C ALA A 5 7.25 70.31 -25.12
N LEU A 6 7.24 69.75 -23.89
CA LEU A 6 7.29 68.32 -23.51
C LEU A 6 6.61 68.12 -22.12
N PRO A 7 6.46 66.90 -21.54
CA PRO A 7 6.45 65.52 -22.09
C PRO A 7 5.26 64.65 -21.57
N ALA A 8 5.13 63.38 -22.00
CA ALA A 8 4.93 62.21 -21.11
C ALA A 8 4.85 60.87 -21.89
N LEU A 9 5.67 59.89 -21.50
CA LEU A 9 5.81 58.59 -22.15
C LEU A 9 4.68 57.61 -21.76
N ARG A 10 4.16 56.83 -22.73
CA ARG A 10 3.38 55.60 -22.47
C ARG A 10 3.92 54.44 -23.32
N LEU A 11 4.93 53.74 -22.81
CA LEU A 11 5.29 52.42 -23.35
C LEU A 11 4.29 51.37 -22.82
N ARG A 12 3.51 50.77 -23.71
CA ARG A 12 2.81 49.51 -23.43
C ARG A 12 3.74 48.36 -23.81
N LEU A 13 4.28 47.66 -22.81
CA LEU A 13 4.91 46.35 -23.03
C LEU A 13 3.78 45.31 -23.18
N ALA A 14 3.45 44.97 -24.42
CA ALA A 14 2.66 43.79 -24.72
C ALA A 14 3.60 42.58 -24.69
N ALA A 15 3.47 41.72 -23.67
CA ALA A 15 4.24 40.50 -23.55
C ALA A 15 3.57 39.39 -24.39
N THR A 16 4.09 39.15 -25.59
CA THR A 16 3.59 38.08 -26.47
C THR A 16 4.01 36.71 -25.93
N PHE A 17 3.13 36.05 -25.18
CA PHE A 17 3.35 34.67 -24.72
C PHE A 17 3.20 33.69 -25.89
N ILE A 18 4.32 33.40 -26.57
CA ILE A 18 4.43 32.34 -27.57
C ILE A 18 4.71 31.03 -26.82
N LEU A 19 3.68 30.20 -26.65
CA LEU A 19 3.74 28.95 -25.91
C LEU A 19 4.25 27.79 -26.78
N CYS A 20 5.44 27.96 -27.36
CA CYS A 20 6.13 26.95 -28.18
C CYS A 20 7.05 26.07 -27.31
N LEU A 21 6.47 25.05 -26.66
CA LEU A 21 7.24 23.97 -26.03
C LEU A 21 7.77 22.97 -27.07
N ALA A 22 8.64 23.46 -27.95
CA ALA A 22 9.54 22.60 -28.72
C ALA A 22 10.72 22.18 -27.83
N ALA A 23 11.19 20.94 -27.96
CA ALA A 23 12.28 20.38 -27.17
C ALA A 23 13.67 20.94 -27.58
N THR A 24 13.90 22.24 -27.34
CA THR A 24 15.22 22.88 -27.40
C THR A 24 15.62 23.28 -25.98
N GLY A 25 16.75 22.75 -25.50
CA GLY A 25 17.20 22.89 -24.11
C GLY A 25 17.56 24.33 -23.72
N CYS A 26 16.55 25.10 -23.29
CA CYS A 26 16.76 26.32 -22.52
C CYS A 26 17.01 25.88 -21.06
N ALA A 27 18.24 26.06 -20.58
CA ALA A 27 18.59 25.66 -19.21
C ALA A 27 17.79 26.49 -18.20
N LEU A 28 17.01 25.83 -17.33
CA LEU A 28 16.35 26.52 -16.22
C LEU A 28 17.43 27.18 -15.34
N VAL A 29 17.33 28.50 -15.16
CA VAL A 29 18.09 29.21 -14.15
C VAL A 29 17.60 28.72 -12.80
N ALA A 30 18.40 27.89 -12.12
CA ALA A 30 18.02 27.29 -10.85
C ALA A 30 17.79 28.40 -9.81
N GLN A 31 16.52 28.60 -9.41
CA GLN A 31 16.11 29.65 -8.47
C GLN A 31 17.03 29.63 -7.23
N PRO A 32 17.59 30.76 -6.78
CA PRO A 32 18.62 30.76 -5.74
C PRO A 32 18.09 30.44 -4.34
N ILE A 33 16.77 30.46 -4.13
CA ILE A 33 16.10 30.15 -2.86
C ILE A 33 15.24 28.88 -2.95
N THR A 34 14.88 28.34 -1.79
CA THR A 34 13.76 27.41 -1.58
C THR A 34 12.70 28.05 -0.69
N ILE A 35 11.45 27.67 -0.91
CA ILE A 35 10.30 28.00 -0.07
C ILE A 35 9.70 26.66 0.38
N THR A 36 9.49 26.47 1.68
CA THR A 36 8.84 25.26 2.22
C THR A 36 7.80 25.64 3.28
N PRO A 37 6.55 25.14 3.19
CA PRO A 37 5.54 25.44 4.20
C PRO A 37 5.91 24.76 5.54
N ALA A 38 5.65 25.44 6.65
CA ALA A 38 5.99 24.97 8.00
C ALA A 38 5.10 23.80 8.44
N ASN A 39 3.82 23.82 8.05
CA ASN A 39 3.03 22.61 7.94
C ASN A 39 3.27 22.02 6.54
N THR A 40 3.95 20.87 6.50
CA THR A 40 4.38 20.18 5.28
C THR A 40 3.23 19.66 4.41
N THR A 41 1.98 19.64 4.88
CA THR A 41 0.79 19.41 4.02
C THR A 41 0.31 20.66 3.29
N GLY A 42 0.76 21.86 3.71
CA GLY A 42 0.26 23.13 3.21
C GLY A 42 -1.24 23.39 3.45
N ILE A 43 -1.93 22.55 4.23
CA ILE A 43 -3.36 22.66 4.53
C ILE A 43 -3.57 23.10 5.98
N TYR A 44 -4.35 24.17 6.17
CA TYR A 44 -4.50 24.90 7.43
C TYR A 44 -5.97 25.13 7.82
N ARG A 45 -6.24 25.33 9.11
CA ARG A 45 -7.55 25.72 9.65
C ARG A 45 -7.75 27.24 9.57
N LEU A 46 -9.00 27.69 9.55
CA LEU A 46 -9.30 29.13 9.61
C LEU A 46 -8.76 29.74 10.92
N GLY A 47 -8.04 30.87 10.81
CA GLY A 47 -7.35 31.51 11.93
C GLY A 47 -6.01 30.87 12.33
N GLU A 48 -5.60 29.77 11.70
CA GLU A 48 -4.24 29.21 11.84
C GLU A 48 -3.22 30.08 11.07
N ALA A 49 -1.99 30.16 11.55
CA ALA A 49 -0.93 30.94 10.89
C ALA A 49 -0.15 30.07 9.90
N ALA A 50 -0.58 30.08 8.63
CA ALA A 50 0.21 29.50 7.56
C ALA A 50 1.56 30.20 7.48
N SER A 51 2.64 29.43 7.47
CA SER A 51 3.99 29.97 7.51
C SER A 51 4.85 29.29 6.44
N TRP A 52 5.66 30.06 5.74
CA TRP A 52 6.61 29.57 4.75
C TRP A 52 8.03 29.89 5.22
N ASN A 53 8.86 28.86 5.27
CA ASN A 53 10.30 28.98 5.52
C ASN A 53 11.00 29.27 4.19
N ILE A 54 11.71 30.40 4.13
CA ILE A 54 12.53 30.78 2.98
C ILE A 54 13.99 30.49 3.33
N ALA A 55 14.72 29.79 2.46
CA ALA A 55 16.14 29.55 2.62
C ALA A 55 16.91 29.78 1.31
N LEU A 56 18.10 30.36 1.42
CA LEU A 56 19.06 30.44 0.32
C LEU A 56 19.68 29.04 0.08
N LYS A 57 19.78 28.61 -1.18
CA LYS A 57 20.44 27.34 -1.54
C LYS A 57 21.94 27.43 -1.30
N ALA A 58 22.56 26.29 -1.01
CA ALA A 58 24.01 26.24 -0.77
C ALA A 58 24.78 26.71 -2.02
N GLY A 59 25.68 27.68 -1.83
CA GLY A 59 26.51 28.24 -2.91
C GLY A 59 25.83 29.27 -3.82
N THR A 60 24.55 29.61 -3.61
CA THR A 60 23.87 30.67 -4.36
C THR A 60 23.94 32.02 -3.63
N SER A 61 23.48 33.08 -4.29
CA SER A 61 23.18 34.37 -3.65
C SER A 61 21.92 34.98 -4.26
N ALA A 62 21.23 35.81 -3.48
CA ALA A 62 20.03 36.52 -3.92
C ALA A 62 19.99 37.93 -3.31
N THR A 63 19.51 38.90 -4.09
CA THR A 63 19.49 40.33 -3.71
C THR A 63 18.20 41.02 -4.16
N GLY A 64 17.86 42.14 -3.49
CA GLY A 64 16.66 42.92 -3.83
C GLY A 64 15.36 42.15 -3.67
N LEU A 65 15.29 41.27 -2.67
CA LEU A 65 14.15 40.38 -2.46
C LEU A 65 12.92 41.16 -1.97
N THR A 66 11.77 40.89 -2.59
CA THR A 66 10.45 41.35 -2.14
C THR A 66 9.47 40.18 -2.14
N TYR A 67 8.52 40.18 -1.22
CA TYR A 67 7.47 39.17 -1.12
C TYR A 67 6.07 39.80 -1.28
N THR A 68 5.08 38.97 -1.62
CA THR A 68 3.67 39.34 -1.73
C THR A 68 2.82 38.11 -1.44
N VAL A 69 1.81 38.22 -0.58
CA VAL A 69 0.85 37.15 -0.26
C VAL A 69 -0.51 37.53 -0.86
N LYS A 70 -1.16 36.60 -1.57
CA LYS A 70 -2.42 36.85 -2.29
C LYS A 70 -3.55 35.89 -1.88
N SER A 71 -4.64 36.43 -1.35
CA SER A 71 -5.95 35.77 -1.21
C SER A 71 -6.49 35.38 -2.59
N GLY A 72 -6.92 34.13 -2.74
CA GLY A 72 -7.39 33.55 -4.00
C GLY A 72 -6.35 33.56 -5.13
N GLY A 73 -5.09 33.89 -4.86
CA GLY A 73 -4.07 34.16 -5.88
C GLY A 73 -4.20 35.51 -6.61
N LEU A 74 -5.24 36.31 -6.35
CA LEU A 74 -5.47 37.61 -7.01
C LEU A 74 -5.31 38.82 -6.06
N THR A 75 -5.88 38.74 -4.86
CA THR A 75 -5.98 39.90 -3.97
C THR A 75 -4.80 39.94 -3.01
N VAL A 76 -3.88 40.88 -3.20
CA VAL A 76 -2.77 41.11 -2.25
C VAL A 76 -3.33 41.41 -0.86
N VAL A 77 -2.92 40.61 0.12
CA VAL A 77 -3.25 40.79 1.55
C VAL A 77 -2.05 41.33 2.34
N ASP A 78 -0.84 40.91 1.99
CA ASP A 78 0.42 41.40 2.56
C ASP A 78 1.52 41.51 1.49
N SER A 79 2.49 42.40 1.67
CA SER A 79 3.66 42.57 0.79
C SER A 79 4.77 43.40 1.43
N GLY A 80 6.03 43.10 1.14
CA GLY A 80 7.15 43.89 1.64
C GLY A 80 8.52 43.48 1.11
N SER A 81 9.56 44.16 1.61
CA SER A 81 10.96 43.77 1.39
C SER A 81 11.30 42.55 2.26
N LEU A 82 12.07 41.60 1.72
CA LEU A 82 12.49 40.40 2.41
C LEU A 82 14.00 40.43 2.72
N THR A 83 14.37 40.21 3.98
CA THR A 83 15.77 40.13 4.43
C THR A 83 16.08 38.72 4.92
N LEU A 84 17.07 38.07 4.33
CA LEU A 84 17.51 36.72 4.72
C LEU A 84 18.56 36.79 5.84
N ASN A 85 18.13 36.59 7.08
CA ASN A 85 19.02 36.50 8.25
C ASN A 85 19.74 35.14 8.25
N ASN A 86 21.06 35.14 8.18
CA ASN A 86 21.89 33.93 7.99
C ASN A 86 21.40 33.05 6.81
N GLY A 87 20.93 33.68 5.73
CA GLY A 87 20.40 33.00 4.55
C GLY A 87 18.96 32.46 4.71
N LYS A 88 18.26 32.76 5.81
CA LYS A 88 16.88 32.30 6.06
C LYS A 88 15.91 33.44 6.41
N ALA A 89 14.63 33.24 6.13
CA ALA A 89 13.53 34.07 6.62
C ALA A 89 12.27 33.22 6.81
N VAL A 90 11.25 33.79 7.43
CA VAL A 90 9.89 33.22 7.52
C VAL A 90 8.90 34.32 7.16
N ILE A 91 7.90 34.00 6.35
CA ILE A 91 6.69 34.80 6.13
C ILE A 91 5.51 34.00 6.66
N SER A 92 4.57 34.67 7.34
CA SER A 92 3.40 34.04 7.95
C SER A 92 2.14 34.87 7.73
N GLU A 93 1.02 34.21 7.41
CA GLU A 93 -0.29 34.86 7.20
C GLU A 93 -1.44 33.92 7.61
N THR A 94 -2.62 34.48 7.87
CA THR A 94 -3.84 33.78 8.31
C THR A 94 -4.97 33.97 7.29
N ALA A 95 -5.92 33.02 7.24
CA ALA A 95 -7.18 33.22 6.51
C ALA A 95 -8.40 33.05 7.43
N THR A 96 -9.37 33.95 7.30
CA THR A 96 -10.64 33.97 8.07
C THR A 96 -11.82 33.35 7.31
N LYS A 97 -11.61 32.95 6.06
CA LYS A 97 -12.57 32.27 5.16
C LYS A 97 -11.85 31.10 4.46
N PRO A 98 -12.57 30.12 3.88
CA PRO A 98 -11.96 29.11 3.01
C PRO A 98 -11.29 29.77 1.80
N ASP A 99 -9.98 29.58 1.64
CA ASP A 99 -9.15 30.35 0.71
C ASP A 99 -7.85 29.64 0.34
N TRP A 100 -7.14 30.17 -0.64
CA TRP A 100 -5.77 29.82 -1.01
C TRP A 100 -4.93 31.09 -0.92
N LEU A 101 -3.90 31.06 -0.09
CA LEU A 101 -2.88 32.09 -0.03
C LEU A 101 -1.71 31.67 -0.89
N LEU A 102 -1.41 32.47 -1.92
CA LEU A 102 -0.22 32.33 -2.74
C LEU A 102 0.84 33.32 -2.26
N LEU A 103 1.95 32.81 -1.74
CA LEU A 103 3.17 33.58 -1.52
C LEU A 103 3.97 33.64 -2.84
N GLU A 104 4.27 34.85 -3.30
CA GLU A 104 5.24 35.11 -4.36
C GLU A 104 6.46 35.83 -3.77
N ILE A 105 7.66 35.41 -4.15
CA ILE A 105 8.93 36.09 -3.86
C ILE A 105 9.60 36.43 -5.18
N ALA A 106 9.99 37.68 -5.34
CA ALA A 106 10.74 38.17 -6.49
C ALA A 106 12.10 38.74 -6.05
N GLY A 107 13.12 38.66 -6.91
CA GLY A 107 14.42 39.26 -6.66
C GLY A 107 15.41 39.02 -7.79
N LYS A 108 16.70 39.18 -7.49
CA LYS A 108 17.80 38.89 -8.41
C LYS A 108 18.75 37.84 -7.86
N ASP A 109 19.24 36.96 -8.71
CA ASP A 109 20.23 35.94 -8.38
C ASP A 109 21.67 36.51 -8.34
N GLY A 110 22.65 35.63 -8.10
CA GLY A 110 24.07 35.97 -8.11
C GLY A 110 24.67 36.36 -9.47
N THR A 111 23.94 36.17 -10.59
CA THR A 111 24.31 36.70 -11.91
C THR A 111 23.69 38.07 -12.18
N GLY A 112 22.73 38.49 -11.35
CA GLY A 112 21.93 39.70 -11.51
C GLY A 112 20.66 39.50 -12.35
N ALA A 113 20.36 38.26 -12.75
CA ALA A 113 19.14 37.88 -13.45
C ALA A 113 17.95 37.90 -12.49
N SER A 114 16.80 38.40 -12.96
CA SER A 114 15.57 38.39 -12.16
C SER A 114 14.97 36.99 -12.08
N PHE A 115 14.48 36.61 -10.90
CA PHE A 115 13.75 35.37 -10.69
C PHE A 115 12.49 35.61 -9.85
N THR A 116 11.56 34.66 -9.91
CA THR A 116 10.45 34.50 -8.97
C THR A 116 10.47 33.09 -8.36
N ALA A 117 9.87 32.94 -7.18
CA ALA A 117 9.64 31.67 -6.49
C ALA A 117 8.28 31.74 -5.77
N GLY A 118 7.57 30.61 -5.67
CA GLY A 118 6.21 30.53 -5.14
C GLY A 118 6.07 29.64 -3.90
N GLY A 119 4.91 29.70 -3.27
CA GLY A 119 4.51 28.82 -2.16
C GLY A 119 3.03 28.94 -1.84
N GLY A 120 2.31 27.83 -1.87
CA GLY A 120 0.89 27.78 -1.51
C GLY A 120 0.64 27.57 -0.01
N ALA A 121 -0.52 28.03 0.45
CA ALA A 121 -1.18 27.57 1.67
C ALA A 121 -2.70 27.54 1.44
N LEU A 122 -3.37 26.47 1.85
CA LEU A 122 -4.77 26.21 1.55
C LEU A 122 -5.59 26.06 2.84
N PHE A 123 -6.67 26.84 2.96
CA PHE A 123 -7.40 27.03 4.22
C PHE A 123 -8.81 26.42 4.17
N SER A 124 -9.10 25.49 5.09
CA SER A 124 -10.35 24.70 5.14
C SER A 124 -10.87 24.27 3.75
N PRO A 125 -10.08 23.50 2.99
CA PRO A 125 -10.40 23.14 1.60
C PRO A 125 -11.76 22.43 1.43
N GLU A 126 -12.22 21.71 2.44
CA GLU A 126 -13.52 21.02 2.48
C GLU A 126 -14.72 21.97 2.43
N LYS A 127 -14.50 23.28 2.68
CA LYS A 127 -15.53 24.33 2.62
C LYS A 127 -15.49 25.17 1.34
N ILE A 128 -14.59 24.87 0.40
CA ILE A 128 -14.47 25.62 -0.86
C ILE A 128 -15.63 25.25 -1.81
N THR A 129 -16.51 26.20 -2.12
CA THR A 129 -17.59 26.04 -3.10
C THR A 129 -17.21 26.60 -4.47
N VAL A 130 -17.92 26.17 -5.52
CA VAL A 130 -17.89 26.77 -6.87
C VAL A 130 -18.23 28.26 -6.82
N SER A 131 -17.66 29.05 -7.72
CA SER A 131 -17.93 30.49 -7.85
C SER A 131 -19.33 30.83 -8.39
N ALA A 132 -19.90 29.98 -9.25
CA ALA A 132 -21.22 30.16 -9.84
C ALA A 132 -21.93 28.81 -10.09
N PRO A 133 -23.27 28.76 -10.10
CA PRO A 133 -24.02 27.60 -10.58
C PRO A 133 -23.92 27.44 -12.11
N PRO A 134 -24.27 26.27 -12.67
CA PRO A 134 -24.37 26.07 -14.12
C PRO A 134 -25.41 26.99 -14.79
N PRO A 135 -25.32 27.20 -16.12
CA PRO A 135 -26.42 27.73 -16.92
C PRO A 135 -27.70 26.87 -16.77
N ALA A 136 -28.88 27.49 -16.82
CA ALA A 136 -30.15 26.78 -16.60
C ALA A 136 -30.46 25.73 -17.67
N ASP A 137 -29.91 25.91 -18.87
CA ASP A 137 -30.02 25.09 -20.07
C ASP A 137 -28.75 24.25 -20.34
N PHE A 138 -27.78 24.22 -19.42
CA PHE A 138 -26.50 23.49 -19.56
C PHE A 138 -26.67 22.02 -19.94
N ASP A 139 -27.62 21.33 -19.31
CA ASP A 139 -27.92 19.92 -19.59
C ASP A 139 -28.54 19.72 -20.98
N ALA A 140 -29.46 20.60 -21.38
CA ALA A 140 -30.10 20.58 -22.69
C ALA A 140 -29.11 20.92 -23.82
N PHE A 141 -28.22 21.89 -23.59
CA PHE A 141 -27.14 22.22 -24.51
C PHE A 141 -26.24 21.01 -24.76
N TRP A 142 -25.73 20.36 -23.70
CA TRP A 142 -24.82 19.23 -23.86
C TRP A 142 -25.51 17.99 -24.43
N GLN A 143 -26.77 17.71 -24.08
CA GLN A 143 -27.53 16.64 -24.72
C GLN A 143 -27.70 16.89 -26.23
N ALA A 144 -28.10 18.09 -26.64
CA ALA A 144 -28.24 18.43 -28.06
C ALA A 144 -26.92 18.31 -28.85
N ARG A 145 -25.76 18.52 -28.20
CA ARG A 145 -24.43 18.29 -28.79
C ARG A 145 -24.08 16.81 -28.93
N LEU A 146 -24.49 15.97 -27.99
CA LEU A 146 -24.36 14.51 -28.09
C LEU A 146 -25.30 13.93 -29.16
N ASP A 147 -26.53 14.43 -29.25
CA ASP A 147 -27.51 14.04 -30.27
C ASP A 147 -27.01 14.41 -31.68
N GLU A 148 -26.39 15.59 -31.83
CA GLU A 148 -25.73 16.05 -33.06
C GLU A 148 -24.52 15.15 -33.44
N LEU A 149 -23.70 14.77 -32.47
CA LEU A 149 -22.58 13.83 -32.66
C LEU A 149 -23.06 12.41 -33.01
N ALA A 150 -24.20 11.98 -32.49
CA ALA A 150 -24.79 10.66 -32.74
C ALA A 150 -25.30 10.47 -34.17
N GLN A 151 -25.61 11.56 -34.90
CA GLN A 151 -25.97 11.48 -36.33
C GLN A 151 -24.75 11.30 -37.25
N VAL A 152 -23.55 11.59 -36.77
CA VAL A 152 -22.31 11.41 -37.55
C VAL A 152 -21.80 9.98 -37.35
N PRO A 153 -21.64 9.16 -38.41
CA PRO A 153 -21.02 7.84 -38.30
C PRO A 153 -19.56 7.97 -37.87
N MET A 154 -19.01 6.97 -37.18
CA MET A 154 -17.65 7.06 -36.60
C MET A 154 -16.52 6.76 -37.60
N ASN A 155 -16.79 5.92 -38.62
CA ASN A 155 -15.86 5.57 -39.71
C ASN A 155 -14.38 5.37 -39.31
N PRO A 156 -14.05 4.54 -38.30
CA PRO A 156 -12.67 4.41 -37.83
C PRO A 156 -11.78 3.69 -38.85
N VAL A 157 -10.72 4.36 -39.29
CA VAL A 157 -9.67 3.84 -40.18
C VAL A 157 -8.43 3.57 -39.35
N LEU A 158 -7.87 2.36 -39.47
CA LEU A 158 -6.62 1.95 -38.81
C LEU A 158 -5.50 1.81 -39.85
N THR A 159 -4.31 2.34 -39.53
CA THR A 159 -3.09 2.20 -40.32
C THR A 159 -1.98 1.66 -39.44
N SER A 160 -1.73 0.36 -39.53
CA SER A 160 -0.73 -0.34 -38.72
C SER A 160 0.69 0.17 -38.96
N LYS A 161 1.48 0.26 -37.88
CA LYS A 161 2.87 0.70 -37.87
C LYS A 161 3.71 -0.25 -37.00
N PRO A 162 5.04 -0.34 -37.19
CA PRO A 162 5.90 -1.03 -36.24
C PRO A 162 5.79 -0.40 -34.86
N SER A 163 5.44 -1.19 -33.84
CA SER A 163 5.34 -0.74 -32.44
C SER A 163 6.70 -0.43 -31.80
N GLY A 164 7.80 -0.96 -32.37
CA GLY A 164 9.13 -0.96 -31.76
C GLY A 164 9.25 -1.86 -30.53
N VAL A 165 8.19 -2.61 -30.19
CA VAL A 165 8.00 -3.24 -28.88
C VAL A 165 7.49 -4.67 -29.06
N ALA A 166 8.21 -5.64 -28.50
CA ALA A 166 7.84 -7.05 -28.59
C ALA A 166 6.50 -7.32 -27.87
N GLY A 167 5.61 -8.07 -28.53
CA GLY A 167 4.30 -8.44 -27.97
C GLY A 167 3.22 -7.35 -28.01
N VAL A 168 3.45 -6.26 -28.74
CA VAL A 168 2.49 -5.13 -28.87
C VAL A 168 2.18 -4.86 -30.34
N ASP A 169 0.89 -4.86 -30.68
CA ASP A 169 0.37 -4.31 -31.94
C ASP A 169 0.15 -2.79 -31.79
N TYR A 170 0.39 -2.04 -32.88
CA TYR A 170 0.31 -0.58 -32.90
C TYR A 170 -0.26 -0.06 -34.23
N ASP A 171 -1.31 0.75 -34.15
CA ASP A 171 -1.99 1.40 -35.28
C ASP A 171 -2.04 2.93 -35.06
N LEU A 172 -1.91 3.69 -36.13
CA LEU A 172 -2.50 5.03 -36.17
C LEU A 172 -3.99 4.91 -36.47
N ILE A 173 -4.82 5.72 -35.82
CA ILE A 173 -6.27 5.78 -36.03
C ILE A 173 -6.70 7.16 -36.53
N GLN A 174 -7.63 7.18 -37.48
CA GLN A 174 -8.45 8.35 -37.81
C GLN A 174 -9.93 7.98 -37.70
N MET A 175 -10.79 8.87 -37.19
CA MET A 175 -12.24 8.66 -37.09
C MET A 175 -13.03 9.99 -37.18
N ASP A 176 -14.28 9.90 -37.60
CA ASP A 176 -15.15 11.06 -37.90
C ASP A 176 -15.80 11.67 -36.64
N ASN A 177 -15.75 13.00 -36.56
CA ASN A 177 -16.25 13.82 -35.46
C ASN A 177 -17.30 14.84 -35.96
N ILE A 178 -17.85 15.63 -35.03
CA ILE A 178 -18.87 16.64 -35.30
C ILE A 178 -18.48 17.60 -36.45
N ARG A 179 -19.47 17.96 -37.28
CA ARG A 179 -19.38 18.98 -38.36
C ARG A 179 -18.24 18.77 -39.38
N GLY A 180 -17.83 17.53 -39.63
CA GLY A 180 -16.79 17.21 -40.62
C GLY A 180 -15.36 17.49 -40.13
N THR A 181 -15.19 17.57 -38.82
CA THR A 181 -13.86 17.47 -38.18
C THR A 181 -13.55 16.00 -37.92
N HIS A 182 -12.30 15.66 -37.67
CA HIS A 182 -11.85 14.29 -37.38
C HIS A 182 -11.22 14.20 -35.99
N ILE A 183 -10.84 12.99 -35.63
CA ILE A 183 -9.97 12.66 -34.50
C ILE A 183 -8.88 11.77 -35.04
N GLU A 184 -7.63 12.19 -34.93
CA GLU A 184 -6.49 11.30 -35.12
C GLU A 184 -5.94 10.82 -33.77
N GLY A 185 -5.26 9.68 -33.78
CA GLY A 185 -4.62 9.14 -32.59
C GLY A 185 -3.75 7.92 -32.84
N GLN A 186 -3.38 7.31 -31.72
CA GLN A 186 -2.50 6.15 -31.60
C GLN A 186 -3.24 5.07 -30.81
N LEU A 187 -3.31 3.86 -31.35
CA LEU A 187 -3.91 2.71 -30.68
C LEU A 187 -2.85 1.62 -30.51
N ALA A 188 -2.74 1.05 -29.31
CA ALA A 188 -1.90 -0.10 -29.04
C ALA A 188 -2.60 -1.13 -28.13
N ARG A 189 -2.24 -2.40 -28.28
CA ARG A 189 -2.69 -3.50 -27.41
C ARG A 189 -1.69 -4.66 -27.39
N PRO A 190 -1.74 -5.56 -26.40
CA PRO A 190 -1.03 -6.83 -26.46
C PRO A 190 -1.38 -7.64 -27.72
N THR A 191 -0.42 -8.41 -28.23
CA THR A 191 -0.64 -9.46 -29.23
C THR A 191 -1.18 -10.76 -28.62
N THR A 192 -1.19 -10.88 -27.29
CA THR A 192 -1.64 -12.07 -26.55
C THR A 192 -2.85 -11.77 -25.69
N GLY A 193 -3.81 -12.71 -25.64
CA GLY A 193 -5.13 -12.48 -25.04
C GLY A 193 -6.15 -11.94 -26.05
N THR A 194 -7.42 -11.89 -25.63
CA THR A 194 -8.56 -11.56 -26.51
C THR A 194 -9.45 -10.44 -25.99
N LYS A 195 -9.27 -10.04 -24.72
CA LYS A 195 -10.11 -9.09 -23.99
C LYS A 195 -9.27 -8.31 -22.99
N PHE A 196 -9.22 -7.00 -23.11
CA PHE A 196 -8.34 -6.11 -22.35
C PHE A 196 -9.12 -5.03 -21.58
N PRO A 197 -8.62 -4.57 -20.42
CA PRO A 197 -9.05 -3.30 -19.87
C PRO A 197 -8.63 -2.17 -20.83
N ALA A 198 -9.49 -1.16 -21.01
CA ALA A 198 -9.24 -0.05 -21.91
C ALA A 198 -8.74 1.20 -21.17
N LEU A 199 -7.82 1.94 -21.79
CA LEU A 199 -7.27 3.19 -21.29
C LEU A 199 -7.31 4.25 -22.39
N LEU A 200 -8.07 5.31 -22.18
CA LEU A 200 -8.04 6.52 -23.01
C LEU A 200 -7.10 7.54 -22.40
N ILE A 201 -6.13 7.99 -23.18
CA ILE A 201 -5.14 9.01 -22.83
C ILE A 201 -5.50 10.30 -23.59
N VAL A 202 -5.62 11.41 -22.87
CA VAL A 202 -6.03 12.73 -23.38
C VAL A 202 -5.04 13.82 -23.03
N GLN A 203 -4.87 14.78 -23.95
CA GLN A 203 -3.60 15.51 -24.09
C GLN A 203 -3.55 16.92 -23.45
N TRP A 204 -2.35 17.27 -22.99
CA TRP A 204 -1.97 18.55 -22.40
C TRP A 204 -2.19 19.73 -23.38
N ALA A 205 -2.26 20.96 -22.88
CA ALA A 205 -2.44 22.15 -23.72
C ALA A 205 -1.21 22.41 -24.61
N GLY A 206 -1.38 22.37 -25.93
CA GLY A 206 -0.32 22.69 -26.89
C GLY A 206 -0.52 21.97 -28.23
N VAL A 207 0.32 22.28 -29.21
CA VAL A 207 0.29 21.69 -30.56
C VAL A 207 1.61 20.94 -30.80
N TYR A 208 1.58 19.61 -30.75
CA TYR A 208 2.77 18.75 -30.76
C TYR A 208 2.45 17.32 -31.25
N SER A 209 3.49 16.57 -31.60
CA SER A 209 3.42 15.17 -32.03
C SER A 209 3.15 14.24 -30.84
N LEU A 210 2.30 13.22 -31.00
CA LEU A 210 2.07 12.22 -29.96
C LEU A 210 3.26 11.24 -29.90
N ASP A 211 3.81 10.97 -28.72
CA ASP A 211 4.86 9.95 -28.56
C ASP A 211 4.27 8.52 -28.54
N PRO A 212 4.59 7.65 -29.53
CA PRO A 212 4.14 6.26 -29.56
C PRO A 212 4.47 5.46 -28.30
N SER A 213 5.54 5.82 -27.58
CA SER A 213 5.94 5.15 -26.33
C SER A 213 4.81 5.14 -25.29
N THR A 214 4.00 6.20 -25.29
CA THR A 214 2.89 6.42 -24.33
C THR A 214 1.83 5.33 -24.43
N VAL A 215 1.49 4.87 -25.66
CA VAL A 215 0.53 3.77 -25.83
C VAL A 215 1.19 2.40 -25.83
N THR A 216 2.39 2.26 -26.41
CA THR A 216 3.03 0.93 -26.52
C THR A 216 3.50 0.42 -25.16
N TRP A 217 3.97 1.28 -24.25
CA TRP A 217 4.27 0.92 -22.87
C TRP A 217 3.02 0.50 -22.08
N ARG A 218 1.89 1.21 -22.25
CA ARG A 218 0.60 0.81 -21.66
C ARG A 218 0.09 -0.50 -22.25
N ALA A 219 0.35 -0.77 -23.53
CA ALA A 219 0.07 -2.06 -24.14
C ALA A 219 0.97 -3.19 -23.58
N GLN A 220 2.26 -2.96 -23.32
CA GLN A 220 3.10 -3.93 -22.59
C GLN A 220 2.56 -4.22 -21.19
N GLN A 221 2.03 -3.20 -20.51
CA GLN A 221 1.37 -3.36 -19.23
C GLN A 221 0.07 -4.18 -19.31
N GLY A 222 -0.52 -4.41 -20.49
CA GLY A 222 -1.75 -5.19 -20.68
C GLY A 222 -3.01 -4.39 -21.02
N TRP A 223 -2.90 -3.09 -21.30
CA TRP A 223 -4.04 -2.25 -21.68
C TRP A 223 -4.34 -2.29 -23.19
N LEU A 224 -5.62 -2.16 -23.55
CA LEU A 224 -6.04 -1.59 -24.84
C LEU A 224 -5.95 -0.07 -24.71
N ALA A 225 -4.81 0.49 -25.13
CA ALA A 225 -4.47 1.90 -24.95
C ALA A 225 -4.76 2.71 -26.21
N LEU A 226 -5.58 3.75 -26.08
CA LEU A 226 -5.84 4.76 -27.12
C LEU A 226 -5.37 6.12 -26.61
N ASN A 227 -4.56 6.81 -27.42
CA ASN A 227 -4.13 8.18 -27.18
C ASN A 227 -4.59 9.05 -28.36
N ILE A 228 -5.39 10.08 -28.10
CA ILE A 228 -5.94 10.95 -29.15
C ILE A 228 -5.23 12.30 -29.20
N GLN A 229 -5.16 12.90 -30.40
CA GLN A 229 -4.84 14.31 -30.53
C GLN A 229 -5.92 15.18 -29.86
N ALA A 230 -5.50 16.30 -29.27
CA ALA A 230 -6.43 17.34 -28.80
C ALA A 230 -7.04 18.14 -29.97
N HIS A 231 -6.55 17.91 -31.20
CA HIS A 231 -6.78 18.72 -32.38
C HIS A 231 -7.05 17.87 -33.62
N ASP A 232 -7.69 18.48 -34.62
CA ASP A 232 -8.02 17.90 -35.92
C ASP A 232 -6.81 18.02 -36.87
N ILE A 233 -5.71 17.35 -36.48
CA ILE A 233 -4.37 17.39 -37.11
C ILE A 233 -3.72 16.00 -37.02
N HIS A 234 -2.61 15.79 -37.74
CA HIS A 234 -1.90 14.50 -37.74
C HIS A 234 -1.46 14.02 -36.35
N ALA A 235 -1.70 12.75 -36.05
CA ALA A 235 -1.29 12.13 -34.77
C ALA A 235 0.24 12.13 -34.57
N VAL A 236 0.99 11.82 -35.64
CA VAL A 236 2.46 11.74 -35.62
C VAL A 236 3.04 12.31 -36.92
N ASP A 237 3.64 13.49 -36.84
CA ASP A 237 4.39 14.14 -37.92
C ASP A 237 5.70 14.79 -37.38
N THR A 238 6.38 15.52 -38.26
CA THR A 238 7.55 16.37 -38.04
C THR A 238 7.27 17.58 -37.14
N ALA A 239 8.29 18.03 -36.40
CA ALA A 239 8.20 19.27 -35.60
C ALA A 239 7.86 20.51 -36.44
N SER A 240 8.25 20.53 -37.72
CA SER A 240 7.89 21.58 -38.68
C SER A 240 6.38 21.67 -38.95
N TYR A 241 5.68 20.53 -39.02
CA TYR A 241 4.22 20.49 -39.22
C TYR A 241 3.51 21.14 -38.03
N TYR A 242 3.78 20.67 -36.80
CA TYR A 242 3.17 21.25 -35.59
C TYR A 242 3.55 22.72 -35.38
N THR A 243 4.75 23.13 -35.79
CA THR A 243 5.15 24.56 -35.78
C THR A 243 4.32 25.38 -36.77
N ALA A 244 4.00 24.84 -37.95
CA ALA A 244 3.12 25.52 -38.90
C ALA A 244 1.67 25.61 -38.38
N GLU A 245 1.13 24.52 -37.82
CA GLU A 245 -0.22 24.49 -37.24
C GLU A 245 -0.36 25.45 -36.05
N ALA A 246 0.60 25.46 -35.13
CA ALA A 246 0.61 26.33 -33.94
C ALA A 246 0.64 27.83 -34.28
N ASN A 247 1.34 28.22 -35.34
CA ASN A 247 1.43 29.60 -35.82
C ASN A 247 0.33 29.96 -36.84
N GLY A 248 -0.42 28.97 -37.32
CA GLY A 248 -1.45 29.08 -38.35
C GLY A 248 -2.84 28.74 -37.80
N PRO A 249 -3.52 27.68 -38.29
CA PRO A 249 -4.89 27.35 -37.89
C PRO A 249 -5.15 27.25 -36.38
N LEU A 250 -4.17 26.81 -35.59
CA LEU A 250 -4.31 26.60 -34.15
C LEU A 250 -3.78 27.76 -33.30
N ALA A 251 -3.39 28.89 -33.91
CA ALA A 251 -2.96 30.08 -33.19
C ALA A 251 -4.06 30.56 -32.22
N ASN A 252 -3.74 30.56 -30.92
CA ASN A 252 -4.67 30.84 -29.82
C ASN A 252 -5.96 29.99 -29.87
N TYR A 253 -5.89 28.71 -30.22
CA TYR A 253 -7.07 27.82 -30.37
C TYR A 253 -8.05 27.90 -29.19
N TRP A 254 -7.55 28.04 -27.95
CA TRP A 254 -8.38 28.17 -26.75
C TRP A 254 -9.27 29.43 -26.74
N ALA A 255 -8.94 30.48 -27.49
CA ALA A 255 -9.78 31.67 -27.65
C ALA A 255 -10.71 31.60 -28.88
N GLN A 256 -10.51 30.67 -29.81
CA GLN A 256 -11.28 30.64 -31.05
C GLN A 256 -12.75 30.28 -30.79
N GLY A 257 -13.68 31.16 -31.23
CA GLY A 257 -15.13 30.97 -31.08
C GLY A 257 -15.67 31.10 -29.65
N ASN A 258 -14.87 31.46 -28.65
CA ASN A 258 -15.28 31.40 -27.24
C ASN A 258 -16.28 32.50 -26.78
N GLU A 259 -16.84 33.30 -27.70
CA GLU A 259 -17.97 34.22 -27.40
C GLU A 259 -19.35 33.54 -27.49
N ASP A 260 -19.46 32.38 -28.15
CA ASP A 260 -20.70 31.59 -28.26
C ASP A 260 -20.39 30.11 -27.98
N PRO A 261 -21.04 29.46 -27.00
CA PRO A 261 -20.77 28.06 -26.67
C PRO A 261 -21.02 27.10 -27.84
N ASN A 262 -21.81 27.45 -28.86
CA ASN A 262 -22.03 26.66 -30.07
C ASN A 262 -20.85 26.71 -31.06
N THR A 263 -19.94 27.68 -30.93
CA THR A 263 -18.83 27.95 -31.89
C THR A 263 -17.44 27.80 -31.29
N SER A 264 -17.33 27.71 -29.96
CA SER A 264 -16.06 27.52 -29.25
C SER A 264 -15.28 26.30 -29.75
N TYR A 265 -13.96 26.47 -29.96
CA TYR A 265 -13.04 25.41 -30.34
C TYR A 265 -13.13 24.19 -29.42
N PHE A 266 -13.38 24.42 -28.12
CA PHE A 266 -13.47 23.36 -27.12
C PHE A 266 -14.61 22.39 -27.41
N LEU A 267 -15.67 22.79 -28.15
CA LEU A 267 -16.79 21.91 -28.50
C LEU A 267 -16.34 20.63 -29.22
N ARG A 268 -15.50 20.76 -30.25
CA ARG A 268 -15.05 19.61 -31.05
C ARG A 268 -14.08 18.71 -30.28
N MET A 269 -13.24 19.30 -29.43
CA MET A 269 -12.33 18.57 -28.55
C MET A 269 -13.08 17.80 -27.46
N TYR A 270 -14.12 18.40 -26.88
CA TYR A 270 -14.96 17.77 -25.85
C TYR A 270 -15.70 16.54 -26.40
N LEU A 271 -16.25 16.69 -27.62
CA LEU A 271 -16.95 15.63 -28.32
C LEU A 271 -16.00 14.56 -28.90
N ALA A 272 -14.76 14.93 -29.25
CA ALA A 272 -13.73 13.96 -29.62
C ALA A 272 -13.42 12.99 -28.47
N CYS A 273 -13.32 13.49 -27.24
CA CYS A 273 -13.10 12.65 -26.06
C CYS A 273 -14.27 11.69 -25.82
N TYR A 274 -15.52 12.17 -25.93
CA TYR A 274 -16.71 11.31 -25.87
C TYR A 274 -16.67 10.20 -26.95
N ARG A 275 -16.33 10.57 -28.19
CA ARG A 275 -16.25 9.64 -29.33
C ARG A 275 -15.16 8.58 -29.12
N ALA A 276 -14.02 8.95 -28.54
CA ALA A 276 -12.93 8.02 -28.27
C ALA A 276 -13.28 6.98 -27.20
N VAL A 277 -14.02 7.37 -26.16
CA VAL A 277 -14.63 6.43 -25.19
C VAL A 277 -15.61 5.48 -25.91
N ASP A 278 -16.47 6.03 -26.77
CA ASP A 278 -17.44 5.25 -27.55
C ASP A 278 -16.76 4.26 -28.51
N TYR A 279 -15.65 4.65 -29.14
CA TYR A 279 -14.85 3.77 -29.99
C TYR A 279 -14.26 2.61 -29.17
N LEU A 280 -13.53 2.90 -28.10
CA LEU A 280 -12.98 1.87 -27.20
C LEU A 280 -14.06 0.89 -26.73
N ALA A 281 -15.20 1.40 -26.28
CA ALA A 281 -16.32 0.60 -25.79
C ALA A 281 -17.04 -0.21 -26.89
N SER A 282 -16.88 0.17 -28.16
CA SER A 282 -17.41 -0.59 -29.32
C SER A 282 -16.52 -1.75 -29.75
N ARG A 283 -15.24 -1.77 -29.34
CA ARG A 283 -14.26 -2.71 -29.88
C ARG A 283 -14.47 -4.15 -29.37
N PRO A 284 -14.29 -5.17 -30.23
CA PRO A 284 -14.45 -6.57 -29.85
C PRO A 284 -13.37 -7.06 -28.87
N ASP A 285 -12.24 -6.37 -28.73
CA ASP A 285 -11.15 -6.69 -27.79
C ASP A 285 -11.22 -5.91 -26.45
N TRP A 286 -12.23 -5.05 -26.23
CA TRP A 286 -12.48 -4.48 -24.90
C TRP A 286 -13.18 -5.47 -23.97
N ASN A 287 -12.75 -5.56 -22.70
CA ASN A 287 -13.26 -6.51 -21.70
C ASN A 287 -14.68 -6.25 -21.20
N GLY A 288 -15.30 -5.10 -21.53
CA GLY A 288 -16.66 -4.75 -21.10
C GLY A 288 -16.80 -4.40 -19.61
N LYS A 289 -15.69 -4.21 -18.88
CA LYS A 289 -15.66 -4.00 -17.42
C LYS A 289 -14.82 -2.82 -16.96
N VAL A 290 -13.76 -2.48 -17.70
CA VAL A 290 -12.79 -1.45 -17.30
C VAL A 290 -12.49 -0.56 -18.51
N LEU A 291 -12.87 0.70 -18.43
CA LEU A 291 -12.51 1.76 -19.38
C LEU A 291 -12.14 3.00 -18.56
N VAL A 292 -10.85 3.26 -18.44
CA VAL A 292 -10.31 4.39 -17.69
C VAL A 292 -10.01 5.54 -18.64
N VAL A 293 -10.26 6.78 -18.21
CA VAL A 293 -9.75 7.98 -18.90
C VAL A 293 -8.69 8.63 -18.02
N THR A 294 -7.56 9.03 -18.61
CA THR A 294 -6.43 9.62 -17.89
C THR A 294 -5.81 10.78 -18.66
N GLY A 295 -5.36 11.81 -17.94
CA GLY A 295 -4.65 12.95 -18.51
C GLY A 295 -4.38 14.03 -17.48
N ALA A 296 -3.58 15.03 -17.87
CA ALA A 296 -3.07 16.08 -16.99
C ALA A 296 -3.28 17.47 -17.59
N SER A 297 -3.50 18.51 -16.76
CA SER A 297 -3.80 19.87 -17.23
C SER A 297 -5.05 19.89 -18.12
N GLN A 298 -4.95 20.29 -19.40
CA GLN A 298 -6.03 20.12 -20.39
C GLN A 298 -6.47 18.66 -20.55
N GLY A 299 -5.57 17.69 -20.36
CA GLY A 299 -5.91 16.26 -20.29
C GLY A 299 -6.73 15.91 -19.06
N GLY A 300 -6.49 16.56 -17.92
CA GLY A 300 -7.29 16.38 -16.69
C GLY A 300 -8.71 16.93 -16.87
N LEU A 301 -8.82 18.09 -17.51
CA LEU A 301 -10.09 18.68 -17.98
C LEU A 301 -10.86 17.69 -18.88
N GLN A 302 -10.22 17.17 -19.94
CA GLN A 302 -10.82 16.20 -20.86
C GLN A 302 -11.21 14.88 -20.15
N THR A 303 -10.45 14.49 -19.13
CA THR A 303 -10.71 13.28 -18.32
C THR A 303 -11.97 13.42 -17.47
N LEU A 304 -12.07 14.49 -16.66
CA LEU A 304 -13.24 14.75 -15.84
C LEU A 304 -14.51 15.00 -16.68
N LEU A 305 -14.34 15.63 -17.85
CA LEU A 305 -15.41 15.78 -18.83
C LEU A 305 -15.90 14.41 -19.29
N SER A 306 -15.00 13.57 -19.81
CA SER A 306 -15.36 12.28 -20.41
C SER A 306 -16.14 11.40 -19.44
N ALA A 307 -15.69 11.35 -18.18
CA ALA A 307 -16.35 10.64 -17.08
C ALA A 307 -17.66 11.28 -16.60
N SER A 308 -17.94 12.53 -16.98
CA SER A 308 -19.21 13.22 -16.73
C SER A 308 -20.24 13.05 -17.84
N ILE A 309 -19.82 12.96 -19.10
CA ILE A 309 -20.75 12.92 -20.25
C ILE A 309 -20.89 11.53 -20.87
N ASN A 310 -19.93 10.62 -20.69
CA ASN A 310 -20.02 9.25 -21.19
C ASN A 310 -20.09 8.22 -20.04
N PRO A 311 -21.24 7.56 -19.79
CA PRO A 311 -21.40 6.62 -18.68
C PRO A 311 -20.64 5.29 -18.86
N LYS A 312 -19.95 5.09 -19.99
CA LYS A 312 -19.10 3.92 -20.24
C LYS A 312 -17.72 4.03 -19.58
N VAL A 313 -17.34 5.23 -19.08
CA VAL A 313 -16.12 5.42 -18.30
C VAL A 313 -16.29 4.81 -16.91
N THR A 314 -15.37 3.92 -16.54
CA THR A 314 -15.43 3.15 -15.28
C THR A 314 -14.48 3.67 -14.21
N ALA A 315 -13.53 4.54 -14.55
CA ALA A 315 -12.74 5.35 -13.62
C ALA A 315 -12.11 6.56 -14.32
N ALA A 316 -11.76 7.60 -13.55
CA ALA A 316 -11.09 8.80 -14.04
C ALA A 316 -9.81 9.08 -13.22
N VAL A 317 -8.72 9.43 -13.90
CA VAL A 317 -7.41 9.75 -13.29
C VAL A 317 -6.90 11.08 -13.87
N ALA A 318 -7.17 12.18 -13.18
CA ALA A 318 -7.00 13.54 -13.70
C ALA A 318 -5.99 14.37 -12.90
N ASP A 319 -4.82 14.66 -13.48
CA ASP A 319 -3.82 15.51 -12.82
C ASP A 319 -4.04 17.00 -13.13
N VAL A 320 -3.71 17.86 -12.15
CA VAL A 320 -3.82 19.33 -12.18
C VAL A 320 -4.89 19.87 -13.15
N PRO A 321 -6.17 19.45 -13.01
CA PRO A 321 -7.11 19.52 -14.13
C PRO A 321 -7.54 20.95 -14.45
N ALA A 322 -7.24 21.37 -15.68
CA ALA A 322 -7.59 22.69 -16.19
C ALA A 322 -9.11 22.90 -16.26
N GLY A 323 -9.53 24.12 -16.60
CA GLY A 323 -10.95 24.48 -16.75
C GLY A 323 -11.73 24.59 -15.44
N CYS A 324 -11.09 24.38 -14.28
CA CYS A 324 -11.68 24.62 -12.97
C CYS A 324 -11.94 26.11 -12.70
N ASP A 325 -13.12 26.38 -12.13
CA ASP A 325 -13.56 27.66 -11.56
C ASP A 325 -13.24 28.85 -12.49
N GLN A 326 -13.68 28.77 -13.75
CA GLN A 326 -13.50 29.84 -14.74
C GLN A 326 -14.17 31.14 -14.28
N THR A 327 -15.27 31.06 -13.52
CA THR A 327 -15.90 32.23 -12.87
C THR A 327 -15.27 32.64 -11.53
N GLY A 328 -14.15 32.03 -11.14
CA GLY A 328 -13.35 32.38 -9.96
C GLY A 328 -13.07 33.88 -9.75
N PRO A 329 -12.78 34.69 -10.81
CA PRO A 329 -12.56 36.13 -10.67
C PRO A 329 -13.73 36.89 -10.02
N ASP A 330 -14.98 36.42 -10.18
CA ASP A 330 -16.16 37.05 -9.57
C ASP A 330 -16.14 36.99 -8.04
N VAL A 331 -15.45 36.00 -7.48
CA VAL A 331 -15.29 35.76 -6.04
C VAL A 331 -13.85 35.99 -5.57
N GLY A 332 -13.04 36.66 -6.38
CA GLY A 332 -11.66 37.06 -6.05
C GLY A 332 -10.61 35.94 -6.18
N ARG A 333 -10.87 34.90 -6.99
CA ARG A 333 -9.96 33.76 -7.21
C ARG A 333 -9.37 33.74 -8.60
N SER A 334 -8.12 33.29 -8.71
CA SER A 334 -7.48 32.98 -10.00
C SER A 334 -8.17 31.76 -10.64
N PRO A 335 -8.65 31.87 -11.89
CA PRO A 335 -9.21 30.73 -12.62
C PRO A 335 -8.10 29.81 -13.15
N GLY A 336 -8.41 28.53 -13.36
CA GLY A 336 -7.52 27.64 -14.12
C GLY A 336 -7.41 28.04 -15.59
N TRP A 337 -6.33 27.63 -16.25
CA TRP A 337 -6.21 27.67 -17.72
C TRP A 337 -7.48 27.08 -18.38
N PRO A 338 -8.05 27.67 -19.45
CA PRO A 338 -7.54 28.76 -20.29
C PRO A 338 -7.83 30.19 -19.79
N GLN A 339 -8.20 30.38 -18.53
CA GLN A 339 -8.42 31.69 -17.89
C GLN A 339 -9.40 32.60 -18.67
N TRP A 340 -10.47 32.01 -19.20
CA TRP A 340 -11.44 32.73 -20.01
C TRP A 340 -12.07 33.90 -19.24
N TYR A 341 -12.33 34.99 -19.97
CA TYR A 341 -12.77 36.33 -19.52
C TYR A 341 -11.88 37.06 -18.50
N TYR A 342 -11.09 36.37 -17.68
CA TYR A 342 -10.00 36.98 -16.90
C TYR A 342 -8.95 37.58 -17.84
N GLN A 343 -8.66 36.89 -18.94
CA GLN A 343 -7.89 37.42 -20.07
C GLN A 343 -8.63 37.15 -21.39
N THR A 344 -8.80 38.18 -22.22
CA THR A 344 -9.38 38.08 -23.57
C THR A 344 -8.31 38.33 -24.63
N TYR A 345 -8.02 37.33 -25.45
CA TYR A 345 -6.84 37.34 -26.32
C TYR A 345 -7.09 37.92 -27.72
N LEU A 346 -8.32 37.88 -28.23
CA LEU A 346 -8.65 38.25 -29.62
C LEU A 346 -9.57 39.49 -29.74
N GLY A 347 -9.55 40.38 -28.74
CA GLY A 347 -10.39 41.60 -28.72
C GLY A 347 -11.88 41.35 -28.46
N GLN A 348 -12.21 40.18 -27.92
CA GLN A 348 -13.56 39.67 -27.67
C GLN A 348 -14.27 40.39 -26.52
N ASP A 349 -15.60 40.33 -26.50
CA ASP A 349 -16.42 40.87 -25.41
C ASP A 349 -16.29 39.98 -24.15
N PRO A 350 -15.71 40.48 -23.03
CA PRO A 350 -15.54 39.68 -21.82
C PRO A 350 -16.87 39.17 -21.24
N ALA A 351 -17.99 39.88 -21.45
CA ALA A 351 -19.29 39.45 -20.96
C ALA A 351 -19.82 38.24 -21.75
N LYS A 352 -19.57 38.17 -23.06
CA LYS A 352 -19.90 37.00 -23.88
C LYS A 352 -18.98 35.82 -23.58
N VAL A 353 -17.67 36.06 -23.49
CA VAL A 353 -16.70 35.01 -23.12
C VAL A 353 -17.04 34.41 -21.76
N LYS A 354 -17.48 35.23 -20.79
CA LYS A 354 -17.98 34.77 -19.48
C LYS A 354 -19.31 34.01 -19.55
N ALA A 355 -20.21 34.38 -20.46
CA ALA A 355 -21.46 33.65 -20.66
C ALA A 355 -21.22 32.27 -21.28
N ALA A 356 -20.32 32.19 -22.27
CA ALA A 356 -19.91 30.95 -22.92
C ALA A 356 -19.04 30.06 -22.02
N SER A 357 -18.16 30.63 -21.19
CA SER A 357 -17.21 29.86 -20.36
C SER A 357 -17.90 28.89 -19.40
N ARG A 358 -19.05 29.28 -18.86
CA ARG A 358 -19.86 28.46 -17.95
C ARG A 358 -20.40 27.17 -18.59
N TYR A 359 -20.34 27.01 -19.91
CA TYR A 359 -20.66 25.75 -20.60
C TYR A 359 -19.48 24.76 -20.66
N TYR A 360 -18.26 25.22 -20.39
CA TYR A 360 -17.03 24.44 -20.47
C TYR A 360 -16.28 24.35 -19.13
N ASP A 361 -16.62 25.20 -18.15
CA ASP A 361 -16.13 25.13 -16.78
C ASP A 361 -16.39 23.74 -16.16
N ILE A 362 -15.33 23.06 -15.75
CA ILE A 362 -15.40 21.66 -15.32
C ILE A 362 -16.20 21.50 -14.01
N CYS A 363 -16.31 22.56 -13.21
CA CYS A 363 -17.15 22.62 -12.01
C CYS A 363 -18.62 22.27 -12.28
N ASN A 364 -19.12 22.52 -13.50
CA ASN A 364 -20.50 22.22 -13.90
C ASN A 364 -20.71 20.77 -14.36
N PHE A 365 -19.64 20.02 -14.61
CA PHE A 365 -19.67 18.61 -15.03
C PHE A 365 -19.49 17.65 -13.86
N VAL A 366 -18.52 17.92 -12.98
CA VAL A 366 -18.06 17.01 -11.91
C VAL A 366 -19.17 16.37 -11.05
N SER A 367 -20.25 17.09 -10.75
CA SER A 367 -21.38 16.56 -9.96
C SER A 367 -22.16 15.42 -10.64
N LYS A 368 -21.98 15.23 -11.95
CA LYS A 368 -22.59 14.16 -12.76
C LYS A 368 -21.77 12.87 -12.78
N ILE A 369 -20.48 12.90 -12.46
CA ILE A 369 -19.61 11.71 -12.49
C ILE A 369 -20.11 10.64 -11.50
N ARG A 370 -20.06 9.38 -11.93
CA ARG A 370 -20.49 8.21 -11.12
C ARG A 370 -19.37 7.18 -10.90
N CYS A 371 -18.36 7.14 -11.76
CA CYS A 371 -17.18 6.31 -11.56
C CYS A 371 -16.24 6.87 -10.48
N PRO A 372 -15.32 6.06 -9.92
CA PRO A 372 -14.26 6.55 -9.06
C PRO A 372 -13.36 7.60 -9.75
N VAL A 373 -12.88 8.59 -8.99
CA VAL A 373 -12.04 9.70 -9.49
C VAL A 373 -10.81 9.92 -8.61
N LEU A 374 -9.61 9.72 -9.16
CA LEU A 374 -8.38 10.22 -8.56
C LEU A 374 -8.03 11.58 -9.19
N ILE A 375 -7.75 12.60 -8.37
CA ILE A 375 -7.43 13.96 -8.84
C ILE A 375 -6.10 14.46 -8.23
N GLY A 376 -5.26 15.11 -9.02
CA GLY A 376 -4.00 15.73 -8.57
C GLY A 376 -4.11 17.24 -8.44
N THR A 377 -3.41 17.85 -7.48
CA THR A 377 -3.30 19.32 -7.40
C THR A 377 -2.02 19.80 -6.72
N GLY A 378 -1.31 20.74 -7.34
CA GLY A 378 -0.17 21.44 -6.75
C GLY A 378 -0.61 22.71 -6.02
N LEU A 379 -0.11 22.94 -4.80
CA LEU A 379 -0.47 24.14 -4.04
C LEU A 379 0.26 25.41 -4.52
N ASP A 380 1.36 25.27 -5.26
CA ASP A 380 2.07 26.36 -5.96
C ASP A 380 1.73 26.38 -7.48
N ASP A 381 0.65 25.70 -7.88
CA ASP A 381 0.19 25.74 -9.28
C ASP A 381 -0.54 27.06 -9.57
N THR A 382 0.15 27.94 -10.29
CA THR A 382 -0.38 29.23 -10.77
C THR A 382 -1.04 29.15 -12.16
N THR A 383 -0.96 28.00 -12.83
CA THR A 383 -1.60 27.73 -14.14
C THR A 383 -2.98 27.09 -13.95
N VAL A 384 -3.09 26.17 -12.98
CA VAL A 384 -4.35 25.57 -12.50
C VAL A 384 -4.43 25.68 -10.98
N PRO A 385 -4.86 26.85 -10.44
CA PRO A 385 -4.98 27.11 -9.02
C PRO A 385 -5.75 26.03 -8.25
N CYS A 386 -5.11 25.47 -7.22
CA CYS A 386 -5.68 24.41 -6.39
C CYS A 386 -7.05 24.78 -5.79
N ILE A 387 -7.31 26.05 -5.50
CA ILE A 387 -8.62 26.55 -5.03
C ILE A 387 -9.76 26.22 -6.00
N GLY A 388 -9.51 26.28 -7.32
CA GLY A 388 -10.48 25.89 -8.33
C GLY A 388 -10.65 24.37 -8.40
N VAL A 389 -9.54 23.62 -8.30
CA VAL A 389 -9.56 22.15 -8.28
C VAL A 389 -10.34 21.62 -7.08
N TYR A 390 -10.20 22.23 -5.90
CA TYR A 390 -11.00 21.91 -4.73
C TYR A 390 -12.47 22.33 -4.86
N ALA A 391 -12.76 23.50 -5.46
CA ALA A 391 -14.12 23.92 -5.74
C ALA A 391 -14.89 22.89 -6.60
N ALA A 392 -14.19 22.28 -7.58
CA ALA A 392 -14.70 21.17 -8.38
C ALA A 392 -14.76 19.85 -7.58
N PHE A 393 -13.67 19.46 -6.91
CA PHE A 393 -13.57 18.19 -6.16
C PHE A 393 -14.68 18.02 -5.13
N ASN A 394 -15.04 19.10 -4.43
CA ASN A 394 -16.09 19.08 -3.42
C ASN A 394 -17.48 18.75 -4.00
N GLN A 395 -17.73 18.97 -5.30
CA GLN A 395 -19.02 18.67 -5.97
C GLN A 395 -19.22 17.18 -6.34
N PHE A 396 -18.16 16.37 -6.35
CA PHE A 396 -18.26 14.95 -6.70
C PHE A 396 -19.22 14.19 -5.77
N ARG A 397 -19.91 13.18 -6.34
CA ARG A 397 -20.82 12.27 -5.61
C ARG A 397 -20.40 10.81 -5.69
N SER A 398 -19.34 10.52 -6.45
CA SER A 398 -18.73 9.20 -6.60
C SER A 398 -17.52 9.04 -5.67
N PRO A 399 -16.96 7.82 -5.52
CA PRO A 399 -15.72 7.62 -4.77
C PRO A 399 -14.57 8.47 -5.34
N ARG A 400 -13.82 9.14 -4.47
CA ARG A 400 -12.90 10.22 -4.86
C ARG A 400 -11.71 10.35 -3.92
N GLU A 401 -10.59 10.80 -4.46
CA GLU A 401 -9.39 11.10 -3.68
C GLU A 401 -8.61 12.22 -4.34
N ILE A 402 -8.08 13.16 -3.54
CA ILE A 402 -7.28 14.30 -4.00
C ILE A 402 -5.85 14.22 -3.45
N VAL A 403 -4.89 14.13 -4.36
CA VAL A 403 -3.46 14.16 -4.05
C VAL A 403 -3.00 15.62 -4.03
N ALA A 404 -3.04 16.22 -2.84
CA ALA A 404 -2.53 17.57 -2.62
C ALA A 404 -1.00 17.55 -2.51
N MET A 405 -0.32 18.36 -3.32
CA MET A 405 1.14 18.38 -3.45
C MET A 405 1.69 19.77 -3.06
N PRO A 406 2.20 19.94 -1.83
CA PRO A 406 2.40 21.28 -1.24
C PRO A 406 3.58 22.07 -1.79
N LEU A 407 4.50 21.39 -2.47
CA LEU A 407 5.64 21.97 -3.18
C LEU A 407 5.48 21.91 -4.71
N ALA A 408 4.36 21.40 -5.23
CA ALA A 408 4.19 21.21 -6.66
C ALA A 408 3.71 22.49 -7.36
N THR A 409 4.43 22.81 -8.44
CA THR A 409 4.03 23.76 -9.48
C THR A 409 3.15 23.01 -10.50
N HIS A 410 2.85 23.62 -11.65
CA HIS A 410 2.14 22.92 -12.74
C HIS A 410 2.93 21.72 -13.34
N THR A 411 4.24 21.61 -13.08
CA THR A 411 5.12 20.59 -13.69
C THR A 411 6.11 19.92 -12.71
N ASP A 412 6.48 20.59 -11.63
CA ASP A 412 7.52 20.15 -10.70
C ASP A 412 6.94 19.51 -9.45
N ASN A 413 7.75 18.69 -8.76
CA ASN A 413 7.41 18.00 -7.51
C ASN A 413 6.15 17.10 -7.55
N GLN A 414 5.85 16.55 -8.73
CA GLN A 414 4.69 15.68 -9.02
C GLN A 414 4.85 14.20 -8.55
N GLN A 415 5.86 13.88 -7.72
CA GLN A 415 6.19 12.47 -7.42
C GLN A 415 5.09 11.73 -6.65
N ALA A 416 4.38 12.42 -5.74
CA ALA A 416 3.28 11.83 -4.97
C ALA A 416 2.10 11.44 -5.88
N TRP A 417 1.73 12.31 -6.83
CA TRP A 417 0.75 12.00 -7.86
C TRP A 417 1.19 10.82 -8.73
N ASN A 418 2.42 10.82 -9.23
CA ASN A 418 2.94 9.75 -10.09
C ASN A 418 2.89 8.38 -9.40
N ALA A 419 3.28 8.31 -8.12
CA ALA A 419 3.20 7.07 -7.35
C ALA A 419 1.75 6.59 -7.13
N ARG A 420 0.84 7.49 -6.75
CA ARG A 420 -0.56 7.13 -6.46
C ARG A 420 -1.36 6.79 -7.72
N SER A 421 -1.14 7.51 -8.81
CA SER A 421 -1.83 7.27 -10.09
C SER A 421 -1.44 5.93 -10.74
N GLU A 422 -0.14 5.57 -10.73
CA GLU A 422 0.27 4.22 -11.19
C GLU A 422 -0.30 3.10 -10.31
N ALA A 423 -0.35 3.29 -8.98
CA ALA A 423 -0.96 2.31 -8.08
C ALA A 423 -2.47 2.10 -8.38
N VAL A 424 -3.22 3.18 -8.57
CA VAL A 424 -4.64 3.14 -8.93
C VAL A 424 -4.85 2.53 -10.32
N LEU A 425 -4.03 2.88 -11.31
CA LEU A 425 -4.07 2.26 -12.65
C LEU A 425 -3.74 0.76 -12.59
N ALA A 426 -2.78 0.34 -11.77
CA ALA A 426 -2.44 -1.07 -11.59
C ALA A 426 -3.60 -1.89 -11.02
N LEU A 427 -4.34 -1.36 -10.03
CA LEU A 427 -5.56 -1.97 -9.48
C LEU A 427 -6.70 -2.04 -10.50
N LEU A 428 -6.96 -0.93 -11.21
CA LEU A 428 -8.02 -0.89 -12.23
C LEU A 428 -7.75 -1.88 -13.36
N ARG A 429 -6.49 -2.02 -13.79
CA ARG A 429 -6.05 -3.00 -14.78
C ARG A 429 -6.34 -4.44 -14.36
N SER A 430 -6.13 -4.80 -13.09
CA SER A 430 -6.46 -6.15 -12.57
C SER A 430 -7.96 -6.37 -12.37
N GLY A 431 -8.80 -5.35 -12.59
CA GLY A 431 -10.23 -5.39 -12.28
C GLY A 431 -10.53 -5.27 -10.77
N SER A 432 -9.54 -4.83 -9.99
CA SER A 432 -9.68 -4.59 -8.55
C SER A 432 -10.29 -3.19 -8.29
N PRO A 433 -11.07 -3.00 -7.22
CA PRO A 433 -11.51 -1.67 -6.81
C PRO A 433 -10.30 -0.76 -6.52
N PRO A 434 -10.33 0.53 -6.89
CA PRO A 434 -9.19 1.45 -6.72
C PRO A 434 -9.00 1.98 -5.28
N GLY A 435 -9.72 1.46 -4.29
CA GLY A 435 -9.61 1.88 -2.88
C GLY A 435 -10.20 3.27 -2.54
N LEU A 436 -10.75 4.00 -3.51
CA LEU A 436 -11.26 5.36 -3.29
C LEU A 436 -12.60 5.35 -2.51
N SER A 437 -12.86 6.42 -1.75
CA SER A 437 -14.04 6.59 -0.88
C SER A 437 -14.81 7.87 -1.24
N THR A 438 -16.14 7.92 -1.04
CA THR A 438 -16.93 9.16 -1.25
C THR A 438 -16.63 10.23 -0.20
N ALA A 439 -16.21 9.80 0.99
CA ALA A 439 -15.81 10.61 2.14
C ALA A 439 -14.28 10.57 2.32
N ALA A 440 -13.68 11.66 2.79
CA ALA A 440 -12.23 11.79 2.93
C ALA A 440 -11.65 10.86 4.02
N ASP A 441 -10.35 10.56 3.95
CA ASP A 441 -9.63 9.91 5.04
C ASP A 441 -9.82 10.67 6.37
N GLY A 442 -9.99 9.94 7.47
CA GLY A 442 -10.30 10.48 8.79
C GLY A 442 -11.73 10.98 9.02
N SER A 443 -12.59 11.03 8.00
CA SER A 443 -13.96 11.56 8.17
C SER A 443 -14.84 10.64 9.03
N LEU A 444 -15.51 11.19 10.05
CA LEU A 444 -16.48 10.46 10.86
C LEU A 444 -17.64 9.94 9.98
N ARG A 445 -17.83 8.62 9.95
CA ARG A 445 -18.92 7.93 9.24
C ARG A 445 -20.16 7.80 10.11
N TRP A 446 -19.99 7.29 11.32
CA TRP A 446 -21.07 7.04 12.27
C TRP A 446 -20.58 7.03 13.73
N THR A 447 -21.52 7.17 14.65
CA THR A 447 -21.33 6.99 16.09
C THR A 447 -22.46 6.11 16.62
N ALA A 448 -22.12 4.90 17.09
CA ALA A 448 -23.05 3.99 17.73
C ALA A 448 -23.05 4.27 19.24
N PRO A 449 -24.20 4.64 19.84
CA PRO A 449 -24.31 4.74 21.29
C PRO A 449 -24.40 3.33 21.89
N LEU A 450 -23.54 3.05 22.88
CA LEU A 450 -23.73 1.90 23.77
C LEU A 450 -24.89 2.25 24.75
N PRO A 451 -25.58 1.27 25.37
CA PRO A 451 -26.98 1.44 25.78
C PRO A 451 -27.27 2.54 26.81
N SER A 452 -28.51 3.03 26.72
CA SER A 452 -29.08 4.14 27.49
C SER A 452 -29.26 3.88 28.99
N SER A 453 -28.80 2.74 29.51
CA SER A 453 -28.65 2.45 30.94
C SER A 453 -27.34 2.99 31.53
N SER A 454 -26.40 3.45 30.70
CA SER A 454 -25.13 4.01 31.16
C SER A 454 -25.30 5.36 31.87
N THR A 455 -24.59 5.54 32.98
CA THR A 455 -24.35 6.88 33.54
C THR A 455 -23.41 7.65 32.62
N ALA A 456 -23.70 8.93 32.35
CA ALA A 456 -22.86 9.77 31.49
C ALA A 456 -21.40 9.79 32.00
N GLY A 457 -20.45 9.52 31.10
CA GLY A 457 -19.02 9.39 31.43
C GLY A 457 -18.56 7.93 31.70
N THR A 458 -19.36 6.92 31.36
CA THR A 458 -18.91 5.52 31.33
C THR A 458 -18.11 5.27 30.05
N PRO A 459 -16.81 4.94 30.09
CA PRO A 459 -16.00 4.80 28.88
C PRO A 459 -16.26 3.50 28.12
N CYS A 460 -16.23 3.58 26.79
CA CYS A 460 -16.12 2.46 25.88
C CYS A 460 -14.67 1.93 25.87
N SER A 461 -14.49 0.60 25.82
CA SER A 461 -13.19 -0.03 25.66
C SER A 461 -12.54 0.31 24.32
N SER A 462 -11.28 -0.11 24.12
CA SER A 462 -10.82 -0.39 22.75
C SER A 462 -11.74 -1.45 22.15
N PRO A 463 -12.24 -1.28 20.92
CA PRO A 463 -12.91 -2.35 20.20
C PRO A 463 -11.86 -3.37 19.71
N VAL A 464 -12.29 -4.62 19.48
CA VAL A 464 -11.51 -5.67 18.80
C VAL A 464 -12.30 -6.21 17.61
N GLU A 465 -11.59 -6.62 16.56
CA GLU A 465 -12.21 -7.23 15.36
C GLU A 465 -12.20 -8.76 15.48
N ALA A 466 -13.37 -9.38 15.35
CA ALA A 466 -13.53 -10.82 15.30
C ALA A 466 -13.23 -11.38 13.89
N THR A 467 -13.03 -12.69 13.78
CA THR A 467 -12.55 -13.36 12.55
C THR A 467 -13.56 -13.38 11.38
N ASP A 468 -14.78 -12.91 11.59
CA ASP A 468 -15.82 -12.67 10.59
C ASP A 468 -15.90 -11.20 10.13
N GLY A 469 -15.18 -10.28 10.79
CA GLY A 469 -15.20 -8.84 10.53
C GLY A 469 -16.15 -8.04 11.44
N THR A 470 -16.80 -8.68 12.41
CA THR A 470 -17.60 -7.99 13.43
C THR A 470 -16.72 -7.33 14.51
N LEU A 471 -17.25 -6.31 15.17
CA LEU A 471 -16.53 -5.43 16.10
C LEU A 471 -17.08 -5.58 17.51
N VAL A 472 -16.25 -6.01 18.45
CA VAL A 472 -16.67 -6.28 19.83
C VAL A 472 -16.08 -5.25 20.79
N ALA A 473 -16.90 -4.64 21.64
CA ALA A 473 -16.51 -3.64 22.63
C ALA A 473 -17.25 -3.82 23.96
N ALA A 474 -16.76 -3.18 25.03
CA ALA A 474 -17.36 -3.25 26.35
C ALA A 474 -17.54 -1.86 26.99
N LEU A 475 -18.61 -1.69 27.77
CA LEU A 475 -18.77 -0.56 28.69
C LEU A 475 -18.01 -0.84 29.98
N LEU A 476 -16.92 -0.09 30.19
CA LEU A 476 -16.00 -0.30 31.30
C LEU A 476 -16.55 0.32 32.59
N GLY A 477 -16.54 -0.43 33.69
CA GLY A 477 -16.97 0.05 35.01
C GLY A 477 -18.48 0.13 35.26
N ALA A 478 -19.34 0.02 34.24
CA ALA A 478 -20.79 -0.10 34.42
C ALA A 478 -21.17 -1.40 35.15
N SER A 479 -22.16 -1.37 36.05
CA SER A 479 -22.64 -2.56 36.77
C SER A 479 -24.17 -2.65 36.74
N PRO A 480 -24.79 -3.70 36.15
CA PRO A 480 -24.14 -4.80 35.42
C PRO A 480 -23.33 -4.29 34.21
N GLY A 481 -22.30 -5.02 33.83
CA GLY A 481 -21.48 -4.67 32.67
C GLY A 481 -22.16 -5.01 31.36
N THR A 482 -21.70 -4.43 30.26
CA THR A 482 -22.21 -4.72 28.92
C THR A 482 -21.05 -5.02 27.97
N VAL A 483 -21.18 -6.09 27.18
CA VAL A 483 -20.32 -6.41 26.03
C VAL A 483 -21.20 -6.50 24.80
N GLU A 484 -20.81 -5.83 23.72
CA GLU A 484 -21.65 -5.64 22.54
C GLU A 484 -20.86 -5.86 21.25
N CYS A 485 -21.55 -6.35 20.23
CA CYS A 485 -21.00 -6.68 18.93
C CYS A 485 -21.73 -5.93 17.83
N TYR A 486 -20.97 -5.35 16.90
CA TYR A 486 -21.43 -4.50 15.81
C TYR A 486 -20.90 -4.97 14.46
N GLU A 487 -21.68 -4.77 13.41
CA GLU A 487 -21.18 -4.77 12.04
C GLU A 487 -20.35 -3.50 11.78
N ARG A 488 -19.46 -3.54 10.76
CA ARG A 488 -18.64 -2.37 10.38
C ARG A 488 -19.44 -1.14 9.92
N ASP A 489 -20.73 -1.30 9.63
CA ASP A 489 -21.66 -0.20 9.31
C ASP A 489 -22.33 0.45 10.54
N GLY A 490 -22.08 -0.08 11.74
CA GLY A 490 -22.60 0.43 13.02
C GLY A 490 -23.94 -0.18 13.43
N SER A 491 -24.49 -1.12 12.67
CA SER A 491 -25.63 -1.91 13.12
C SER A 491 -25.21 -2.90 14.22
N MET A 492 -26.03 -3.02 15.28
CA MET A 492 -25.76 -3.90 16.43
C MET A 492 -26.16 -5.34 16.08
N HIS A 493 -25.21 -6.26 16.20
CA HIS A 493 -25.42 -7.69 15.98
C HIS A 493 -25.97 -8.36 17.26
N TRP A 494 -25.32 -8.17 18.40
CA TRP A 494 -25.78 -8.67 19.71
C TRP A 494 -25.26 -7.82 20.89
N THR A 495 -25.88 -8.01 22.06
CA THR A 495 -25.52 -7.36 23.33
C THR A 495 -25.64 -8.39 24.46
N TYR A 496 -24.68 -8.40 25.38
CA TYR A 496 -24.60 -9.33 26.51
C TYR A 496 -24.42 -8.58 27.84
N THR A 497 -25.32 -8.85 28.79
CA THR A 497 -25.29 -8.28 30.14
C THR A 497 -24.43 -9.13 31.07
N ALA A 498 -23.25 -8.62 31.42
CA ALA A 498 -22.29 -9.27 32.31
C ALA A 498 -22.73 -9.22 33.80
N PRO A 499 -22.41 -10.25 34.61
CA PRO A 499 -22.87 -10.35 36.00
C PRO A 499 -22.24 -9.32 36.97
N ALA A 500 -21.21 -8.61 36.52
CA ALA A 500 -20.61 -7.45 37.18
C ALA A 500 -19.92 -6.57 36.11
N ALA A 501 -19.26 -5.50 36.53
CA ALA A 501 -18.56 -4.62 35.60
C ALA A 501 -17.42 -5.32 34.85
N VAL A 502 -17.24 -4.96 33.57
CA VAL A 502 -16.13 -5.43 32.73
C VAL A 502 -14.91 -4.53 32.97
N SER A 503 -13.73 -5.15 33.15
CA SER A 503 -12.51 -4.46 33.59
C SER A 503 -11.56 -4.06 32.46
N GLY A 504 -11.76 -4.55 31.23
CA GLY A 504 -10.85 -4.32 30.10
C GLY A 504 -11.52 -4.58 28.75
N ALA A 505 -10.74 -4.49 27.68
CA ALA A 505 -11.22 -4.87 26.35
C ALA A 505 -11.42 -6.39 26.26
N PRO A 506 -12.50 -6.89 25.63
CA PRO A 506 -12.62 -8.31 25.27
C PRO A 506 -11.46 -8.78 24.37
N ALA A 507 -11.22 -10.09 24.35
CA ALA A 507 -10.39 -10.76 23.36
C ALA A 507 -11.28 -11.65 22.49
N CYS A 508 -10.98 -11.83 21.21
CA CYS A 508 -11.66 -12.80 20.35
C CYS A 508 -10.72 -13.97 20.01
N THR A 509 -11.21 -15.20 20.03
CA THR A 509 -10.45 -16.40 19.64
C THR A 509 -10.34 -16.52 18.10
N PRO A 510 -9.41 -17.35 17.57
CA PRO A 510 -9.36 -17.67 16.14
C PRO A 510 -10.63 -18.33 15.57
N ASP A 511 -11.51 -18.84 16.45
CA ASP A 511 -12.81 -19.45 16.10
C ASP A 511 -13.99 -18.47 16.23
N GLY A 512 -13.72 -17.19 16.54
CA GLY A 512 -14.74 -16.14 16.69
C GLY A 512 -15.47 -16.11 18.04
N TYR A 513 -14.90 -16.70 19.10
CA TYR A 513 -15.48 -16.66 20.46
C TYR A 513 -14.96 -15.46 21.24
N VAL A 514 -15.82 -14.80 22.02
CA VAL A 514 -15.48 -13.58 22.76
C VAL A 514 -15.20 -13.90 24.23
N VAL A 515 -13.98 -13.60 24.69
CA VAL A 515 -13.52 -13.83 26.06
C VAL A 515 -13.35 -12.50 26.80
N PHE A 516 -13.92 -12.35 28.00
CA PHE A 516 -13.74 -11.17 28.85
C PHE A 516 -13.84 -11.48 30.35
N GLY A 517 -13.29 -10.58 31.18
CA GLY A 517 -13.26 -10.71 32.64
C GLY A 517 -13.98 -9.59 33.38
N CYS A 518 -14.53 -9.92 34.54
CA CYS A 518 -15.36 -9.04 35.36
C CYS A 518 -14.78 -8.74 36.76
N THR A 519 -15.22 -7.63 37.36
CA THR A 519 -14.81 -7.19 38.70
C THR A 519 -15.28 -8.08 39.85
N ASN A 520 -16.17 -9.05 39.60
CA ASN A 520 -16.55 -10.09 40.56
C ASN A 520 -15.73 -11.38 40.42
N GLY A 521 -14.71 -11.41 39.55
CA GLY A 521 -13.89 -12.58 39.28
C GLY A 521 -14.46 -13.55 38.25
N ALA A 522 -15.61 -13.25 37.61
CA ALA A 522 -16.07 -14.05 36.49
C ALA A 522 -15.16 -13.87 35.26
N LEU A 523 -14.77 -14.98 34.63
CA LEU A 523 -14.18 -15.06 33.29
C LEU A 523 -15.20 -15.76 32.38
N ILE A 524 -15.58 -15.12 31.29
CA ILE A 524 -16.70 -15.53 30.42
C ILE A 524 -16.22 -15.72 29.00
N GLU A 525 -16.69 -16.78 28.33
CA GLU A 525 -16.61 -16.96 26.87
C GLU A 525 -18.02 -16.98 26.26
N LEU A 526 -18.23 -16.19 25.21
CA LEU A 526 -19.43 -16.19 24.37
C LEU A 526 -19.11 -16.79 22.99
N ASP A 527 -20.09 -17.37 22.31
CA ASP A 527 -19.97 -17.66 20.87
C ASP A 527 -20.18 -16.40 20.02
N ALA A 528 -19.98 -16.54 18.69
CA ALA A 528 -20.14 -15.46 17.73
C ALA A 528 -21.57 -14.86 17.69
N THR A 529 -22.58 -15.51 18.28
CA THR A 529 -23.95 -15.01 18.41
C THR A 529 -24.20 -14.27 19.75
N GLY A 530 -23.18 -14.17 20.60
CA GLY A 530 -23.28 -13.58 21.94
C GLY A 530 -23.83 -14.54 22.99
N ALA A 531 -24.00 -15.82 22.68
CA ALA A 531 -24.53 -16.80 23.64
C ALA A 531 -23.42 -17.33 24.55
N LEU A 532 -23.72 -17.46 25.85
CA LEU A 532 -22.77 -17.94 26.86
C LEU A 532 -22.35 -19.40 26.59
N ARG A 533 -21.05 -19.60 26.31
CA ARG A 533 -20.45 -20.93 26.13
C ARG A 533 -20.03 -21.52 27.47
N TRP A 534 -19.28 -20.75 28.27
CA TRP A 534 -18.90 -21.11 29.63
C TRP A 534 -18.58 -19.87 30.48
N GLN A 535 -18.64 -20.05 31.79
CA GLN A 535 -18.16 -19.10 32.79
C GLN A 535 -17.28 -19.83 33.80
N ALA A 536 -16.10 -19.26 34.07
CA ALA A 536 -15.18 -19.67 35.12
C ALA A 536 -15.10 -18.59 36.22
N SER A 537 -14.49 -18.95 37.36
CA SER A 537 -14.20 -18.02 38.46
C SER A 537 -12.71 -17.95 38.70
N ALA A 538 -12.15 -16.74 38.62
CA ALA A 538 -10.84 -16.38 39.13
C ALA A 538 -10.85 -16.29 40.68
N GLY A 539 -9.68 -16.31 41.30
CA GLY A 539 -9.51 -16.16 42.76
C GLY A 539 -9.80 -14.74 43.28
N ALA A 540 -9.74 -13.73 42.40
CA ALA A 540 -10.03 -12.33 42.71
C ALA A 540 -10.63 -11.59 41.51
N ALA A 541 -10.92 -10.29 41.67
CA ALA A 541 -11.44 -9.46 40.60
C ALA A 541 -10.45 -9.36 39.42
N VAL A 542 -10.91 -9.52 38.19
CA VAL A 542 -10.07 -9.38 36.99
C VAL A 542 -9.68 -7.90 36.82
N SER A 543 -8.40 -7.60 36.61
CA SER A 543 -7.87 -6.22 36.59
C SER A 543 -7.76 -5.59 35.20
N GLY A 544 -8.01 -6.34 34.11
CA GLY A 544 -7.92 -5.82 32.74
C GLY A 544 -8.34 -6.84 31.69
N SER A 545 -7.86 -6.65 30.45
CA SER A 545 -8.12 -7.55 29.32
C SER A 545 -7.52 -8.95 29.53
N PRO A 546 -8.19 -10.03 29.09
CA PRO A 546 -7.57 -11.35 28.95
C PRO A 546 -6.62 -11.40 27.75
N ALA A 547 -5.62 -12.28 27.80
CA ALA A 547 -4.78 -12.63 26.65
C ALA A 547 -4.91 -14.12 26.30
N LEU A 548 -4.83 -14.44 25.02
CA LEU A 548 -4.93 -15.80 24.49
C LEU A 548 -3.55 -16.22 24.01
N ALA A 549 -3.01 -17.36 24.45
CA ALA A 549 -1.78 -17.91 23.90
C ALA A 549 -2.05 -18.73 22.60
N PRO A 550 -1.04 -18.96 21.75
CA PRO A 550 -1.20 -19.74 20.51
C PRO A 550 -1.72 -21.19 20.68
N ASP A 551 -1.64 -21.77 21.88
CA ASP A 551 -2.21 -23.10 22.19
C ASP A 551 -3.68 -23.07 22.67
N GLY A 552 -4.31 -21.90 22.69
CA GLY A 552 -5.63 -21.70 23.29
C GLY A 552 -5.62 -21.64 24.83
N THR A 553 -4.48 -21.36 25.47
CA THR A 553 -4.49 -20.92 26.88
C THR A 553 -5.11 -19.52 26.98
N ILE A 554 -5.95 -19.30 27.97
CA ILE A 554 -6.46 -17.98 28.34
C ILE A 554 -5.70 -17.54 29.61
N LEU A 555 -5.21 -16.30 29.62
CA LEU A 555 -4.45 -15.70 30.71
C LEU A 555 -5.13 -14.41 31.16
N ILE A 556 -5.31 -14.23 32.46
CA ILE A 556 -5.86 -13.01 33.06
C ILE A 556 -4.95 -12.49 34.18
N ALA A 557 -5.00 -11.18 34.39
CA ALA A 557 -4.46 -10.53 35.57
C ALA A 557 -5.59 -10.24 36.58
N THR A 558 -5.28 -10.32 37.87
CA THR A 558 -6.23 -10.04 38.96
C THR A 558 -5.70 -8.95 39.91
N THR A 559 -6.63 -8.27 40.59
CA THR A 559 -6.32 -7.12 41.47
C THR A 559 -5.53 -7.48 42.72
N ASP A 560 -5.48 -8.75 43.10
CA ASP A 560 -4.68 -9.28 44.21
C ASP A 560 -3.22 -9.59 43.83
N GLY A 561 -2.85 -9.39 42.55
CA GLY A 561 -1.50 -9.55 42.03
C GLY A 561 -1.17 -10.92 41.46
N CYS A 562 -2.18 -11.66 41.00
CA CYS A 562 -1.98 -12.95 40.34
C CYS A 562 -2.07 -12.83 38.81
N ILE A 563 -1.36 -13.72 38.11
CA ILE A 563 -1.74 -14.19 36.78
C ILE A 563 -2.41 -15.55 36.95
N GLU A 564 -3.58 -15.72 36.35
CA GLU A 564 -4.30 -16.99 36.30
C GLU A 564 -4.42 -17.49 34.86
N SER A 565 -4.21 -18.79 34.68
CA SER A 565 -4.22 -19.49 33.40
C SER A 565 -5.36 -20.49 33.33
N PHE A 566 -6.08 -20.50 32.20
CA PHE A 566 -7.20 -21.39 31.90
C PHE A 566 -7.02 -22.04 30.52
N SER A 567 -7.69 -23.17 30.27
CA SER A 567 -7.87 -23.69 28.91
C SER A 567 -8.93 -22.89 28.15
N ALA A 568 -8.97 -23.02 26.82
CA ALA A 568 -10.08 -22.57 25.96
C ALA A 568 -11.46 -23.11 26.39
N GLY A 569 -11.52 -24.16 27.22
CA GLY A 569 -12.75 -24.67 27.83
C GLY A 569 -12.98 -24.18 29.27
N GLY A 570 -12.44 -23.02 29.64
CA GLY A 570 -12.64 -22.38 30.95
C GLY A 570 -12.06 -23.12 32.16
N THR A 571 -11.26 -24.17 31.95
CA THR A 571 -10.71 -24.97 33.06
C THR A 571 -9.39 -24.37 33.53
N ALA A 572 -9.30 -23.99 34.81
CA ALA A 572 -8.06 -23.45 35.39
C ALA A 572 -6.89 -24.45 35.26
N ARG A 573 -5.75 -23.96 34.75
CA ARG A 573 -4.49 -24.69 34.58
C ARG A 573 -3.52 -24.40 35.73
N TRP A 574 -3.30 -23.12 36.04
CA TRP A 574 -2.44 -22.66 37.14
C TRP A 574 -2.80 -21.22 37.57
N ASN A 575 -2.41 -20.84 38.78
CA ASN A 575 -2.32 -19.44 39.21
C ASN A 575 -0.95 -19.20 39.85
N ALA A 576 -0.43 -17.98 39.71
CA ALA A 576 0.84 -17.56 40.30
C ALA A 576 0.72 -16.09 40.73
N ARG A 577 1.25 -15.78 41.92
CA ARG A 577 1.22 -14.42 42.49
C ARG A 577 2.59 -13.76 42.38
N PHE A 578 2.60 -12.50 41.98
CA PHE A 578 3.79 -11.70 41.74
C PHE A 578 3.87 -10.50 42.69
N ALA A 579 4.98 -9.78 42.65
CA ALA A 579 5.19 -8.58 43.45
C ALA A 579 4.44 -7.36 42.86
N GLY A 580 4.39 -6.27 43.62
CA GLY A 580 3.88 -4.98 43.14
C GLY A 580 2.35 -4.79 43.10
N GLY A 581 1.58 -5.79 43.52
CA GLY A 581 0.12 -5.68 43.65
C GLY A 581 -0.60 -5.89 42.31
N SER A 582 -1.67 -5.13 42.04
CA SER A 582 -2.49 -5.30 40.84
C SER A 582 -1.63 -5.20 39.57
N LEU A 583 -1.70 -6.26 38.75
CA LEU A 583 -0.98 -6.36 37.50
C LEU A 583 -1.77 -5.73 36.34
N THR A 584 -1.05 -5.28 35.31
CA THR A 584 -1.62 -4.88 34.02
C THR A 584 -2.08 -6.10 33.23
N SER A 585 -2.83 -5.91 32.14
CA SER A 585 -3.20 -7.01 31.25
C SER A 585 -1.95 -7.76 30.76
N PRO A 586 -1.93 -9.10 30.81
CA PRO A 586 -0.79 -9.88 30.35
C PRO A 586 -0.61 -9.75 28.84
N ILE A 587 0.62 -9.92 28.36
CA ILE A 587 0.94 -10.12 26.94
C ILE A 587 1.71 -11.43 26.78
N VAL A 588 1.54 -12.15 25.66
CA VAL A 588 2.12 -13.50 25.47
C VAL A 588 3.11 -13.52 24.31
N GLY A 589 4.40 -13.72 24.59
CA GLY A 589 5.46 -13.87 23.59
C GLY A 589 5.38 -15.20 22.82
N PRO A 590 6.08 -15.32 21.67
CA PRO A 590 6.02 -16.49 20.80
C PRO A 590 6.66 -17.76 21.40
N ASP A 591 7.45 -17.64 22.48
CA ASP A 591 7.94 -18.77 23.30
C ASP A 591 7.04 -19.06 24.52
N GLY A 592 5.83 -18.49 24.53
CA GLY A 592 4.86 -18.57 25.62
C GLY A 592 5.25 -17.80 26.89
N THR A 593 6.28 -16.95 26.86
CA THR A 593 6.58 -16.06 28.00
C THR A 593 5.47 -15.05 28.16
N VAL A 594 4.90 -14.97 29.36
CA VAL A 594 3.89 -13.97 29.71
C VAL A 594 4.60 -12.78 30.35
N TYR A 595 4.32 -11.56 29.92
CA TYR A 595 4.84 -10.35 30.55
C TYR A 595 3.70 -9.51 31.13
N ALA A 596 3.88 -8.99 32.34
CA ALA A 596 2.89 -8.15 33.03
C ALA A 596 3.58 -7.09 33.90
N GLY A 597 3.15 -5.83 33.72
CA GLY A 597 3.53 -4.71 34.57
C GLY A 597 2.67 -4.63 35.83
N SER A 598 2.97 -3.68 36.73
CA SER A 598 2.23 -3.50 37.98
C SER A 598 2.14 -2.03 38.41
N ALA A 599 1.14 -1.75 39.24
CA ALA A 599 0.91 -0.43 39.81
C ALA A 599 2.06 0.07 40.74
N SER A 600 2.98 -0.79 41.19
CA SER A 600 4.17 -0.38 41.95
C SER A 600 5.45 -0.27 41.11
N GLY A 601 5.37 -0.43 39.78
CA GLY A 601 6.53 -0.33 38.89
C GLY A 601 7.34 -1.61 38.68
N MET A 602 6.90 -2.75 39.21
CA MET A 602 7.47 -4.05 38.84
C MET A 602 6.96 -4.49 37.47
N LEU A 603 7.85 -4.98 36.60
CA LEU A 603 7.55 -5.73 35.39
C LEU A 603 8.07 -7.16 35.56
N HIS A 604 7.20 -8.15 35.34
CA HIS A 604 7.50 -9.57 35.48
C HIS A 604 7.54 -10.26 34.11
N ALA A 605 8.51 -11.14 33.91
CA ALA A 605 8.53 -12.13 32.83
C ALA A 605 8.30 -13.53 33.41
N ILE A 606 7.32 -14.24 32.87
CA ILE A 606 6.74 -15.44 33.48
C ILE A 606 6.74 -16.57 32.46
N ALA A 607 7.23 -17.75 32.83
CA ALA A 607 7.24 -18.93 31.97
C ALA A 607 5.80 -19.46 31.71
N PRO A 608 5.57 -20.24 30.63
CA PRO A 608 4.25 -20.79 30.32
C PRO A 608 3.55 -21.60 31.44
N GLY A 609 4.33 -22.08 32.42
CA GLY A 609 3.86 -22.80 33.61
C GLY A 609 3.76 -21.94 34.89
N GLY A 610 3.75 -20.61 34.78
CA GLY A 610 3.53 -19.69 35.92
C GLY A 610 4.76 -19.33 36.77
N ALA A 611 5.93 -19.91 36.52
CA ALA A 611 7.15 -19.55 37.25
C ALA A 611 7.77 -18.24 36.73
N GLU A 612 8.19 -17.34 37.62
CA GLU A 612 8.96 -16.14 37.22
C GLU A 612 10.29 -16.52 36.57
N ARG A 613 10.59 -15.94 35.40
CA ARG A 613 11.91 -15.99 34.74
C ARG A 613 12.81 -14.88 35.27
N TRP A 614 12.27 -13.65 35.33
CA TRP A 614 12.92 -12.47 35.89
C TRP A 614 11.86 -11.43 36.28
N SER A 615 12.25 -10.46 37.11
CA SER A 615 11.49 -9.24 37.37
C SER A 615 12.39 -8.01 37.37
N PHE A 616 11.84 -6.89 36.90
CA PHE A 616 12.50 -5.58 36.77
C PHE A 616 11.72 -4.53 37.55
N ASN A 617 12.40 -3.58 38.18
CA ASN A 617 11.77 -2.48 38.92
C ASN A 617 12.04 -1.15 38.20
N ALA A 618 11.00 -0.55 37.62
CA ALA A 618 11.07 0.71 36.89
C ALA A 618 11.04 1.96 37.80
N GLY A 619 10.94 1.81 39.13
CA GLY A 619 10.91 2.91 40.09
C GLY A 619 9.57 3.66 40.19
N SER A 620 8.77 3.65 39.12
CA SER A 620 7.44 4.27 39.03
C SER A 620 6.41 3.35 38.36
N ALA A 621 5.12 3.62 38.59
CA ALA A 621 4.01 2.75 38.22
C ALA A 621 3.95 2.45 36.72
N ILE A 622 3.79 1.17 36.36
CA ILE A 622 3.57 0.74 34.97
C ILE A 622 2.06 0.62 34.76
N ALA A 623 1.45 1.65 34.19
CA ALA A 623 -0.01 1.80 34.13
C ALA A 623 -0.67 0.97 33.01
N ARG A 624 0.09 0.50 32.01
CA ARG A 624 -0.40 -0.26 30.86
C ARG A 624 0.51 -1.45 30.54
N PRO A 625 0.07 -2.44 29.74
CA PRO A 625 0.93 -3.53 29.29
C PRO A 625 2.14 -3.01 28.50
N PRO A 626 3.29 -3.72 28.53
CA PRO A 626 4.41 -3.46 27.64
C PRO A 626 4.08 -3.87 26.19
N SER A 627 4.93 -3.41 25.25
CA SER A 627 5.02 -3.94 23.89
C SER A 627 6.26 -4.79 23.70
N LEU A 628 6.15 -5.84 22.88
CA LEU A 628 7.25 -6.75 22.53
C LEU A 628 7.60 -6.57 21.04
N ALA A 629 8.88 -6.44 20.72
CA ALA A 629 9.40 -6.50 19.35
C ALA A 629 9.84 -7.94 18.98
N ALA A 630 10.05 -8.19 17.68
CA ALA A 630 10.33 -9.54 17.16
C ALA A 630 11.68 -10.15 17.62
N ASP A 631 12.63 -9.33 18.05
CA ASP A 631 13.88 -9.76 18.71
C ASP A 631 13.68 -10.18 20.18
N GLY A 632 12.58 -9.73 20.79
CA GLY A 632 12.23 -9.91 22.19
C GLY A 632 12.52 -8.69 23.08
N ALA A 633 12.85 -7.53 22.52
CA ALA A 633 12.92 -6.27 23.28
C ALA A 633 11.52 -5.84 23.78
N LEU A 634 11.48 -5.23 24.96
CA LEU A 634 10.26 -4.83 25.67
C LEU A 634 10.24 -3.31 25.89
N TYR A 635 9.19 -2.65 25.42
CA TYR A 635 8.99 -1.20 25.54
C TYR A 635 7.76 -0.90 26.41
N PHE A 636 7.90 -0.05 27.43
CA PHE A 636 6.77 0.35 28.27
C PHE A 636 6.89 1.77 28.80
N GLY A 637 5.74 2.33 29.20
CA GLY A 637 5.63 3.64 29.84
C GLY A 637 5.53 3.56 31.37
N THR A 638 6.00 4.60 32.05
CA THR A 638 5.89 4.77 33.50
C THR A 638 5.14 6.06 33.88
N GLY A 639 4.54 6.05 35.07
CA GLY A 639 3.74 7.16 35.61
C GLY A 639 4.54 8.42 35.98
N ASP A 640 5.87 8.36 36.01
CA ASP A 640 6.76 9.53 36.15
C ASP A 640 7.22 10.13 34.81
N GLY A 641 6.82 9.54 33.68
CA GLY A 641 7.05 10.10 32.35
C GLY A 641 8.15 9.44 31.51
N HIS A 642 8.70 8.31 31.97
CA HIS A 642 9.71 7.58 31.20
C HIS A 642 9.12 6.55 30.23
N VAL A 643 9.86 6.36 29.14
CA VAL A 643 9.71 5.23 28.22
C VAL A 643 10.94 4.35 28.39
N VAL A 644 10.76 3.10 28.80
CA VAL A 644 11.85 2.18 29.16
C VAL A 644 11.92 1.06 28.13
N CYS A 645 13.14 0.72 27.70
CA CYS A 645 13.44 -0.45 26.87
C CYS A 645 14.26 -1.47 27.68
N LEU A 646 13.77 -2.71 27.73
CA LEU A 646 14.54 -3.87 28.22
C LEU A 646 14.85 -4.84 27.07
N ALA A 647 16.00 -5.50 27.13
CA ALA A 647 16.25 -6.70 26.35
C ALA A 647 15.46 -7.90 26.90
N ARG A 648 15.39 -8.99 26.13
CA ARG A 648 14.63 -10.22 26.44
C ARG A 648 15.00 -10.89 27.77
N ASP A 649 16.20 -10.64 28.28
CA ASP A 649 16.71 -11.15 29.57
C ASP A 649 16.35 -10.25 30.77
N GLY A 650 15.64 -9.15 30.55
CA GLY A 650 15.23 -8.18 31.57
C GLY A 650 16.26 -7.08 31.84
N THR A 651 17.39 -7.05 31.12
CA THR A 651 18.38 -5.96 31.26
C THR A 651 17.90 -4.68 30.58
N GLN A 652 18.01 -3.54 31.26
CA GLN A 652 17.62 -2.25 30.68
C GLN A 652 18.62 -1.83 29.61
N SER A 653 18.12 -1.64 28.37
CA SER A 653 18.90 -1.12 27.24
C SER A 653 18.95 0.41 27.25
N TRP A 654 17.82 1.07 27.48
CA TRP A 654 17.72 2.54 27.57
C TRP A 654 16.47 3.01 28.32
N SER A 655 16.44 4.30 28.66
CA SER A 655 15.25 5.02 29.12
C SER A 655 15.22 6.42 28.50
N PHE A 656 14.06 6.82 28.00
CA PHE A 656 13.77 8.14 27.44
C PHE A 656 12.83 8.92 28.38
N ASP A 657 12.87 10.26 28.35
CA ASP A 657 12.00 11.16 29.12
C ASP A 657 11.01 11.84 28.17
N ALA A 658 9.72 11.51 28.32
CA ALA A 658 8.64 12.03 27.49
C ALA A 658 7.92 13.25 28.12
N GLY A 659 8.48 13.86 29.17
CA GLY A 659 7.99 15.12 29.76
C GLY A 659 6.65 15.03 30.52
N GLY A 660 5.91 13.92 30.40
CA GLY A 660 4.65 13.67 31.10
C GLY A 660 4.31 12.18 31.14
N ALA A 661 3.50 11.78 32.14
CA ALA A 661 3.19 10.37 32.44
C ALA A 661 2.79 9.56 31.20
N VAL A 662 3.43 8.40 30.99
CA VAL A 662 3.24 7.59 29.78
C VAL A 662 2.15 6.56 30.03
N GLU A 663 0.90 7.01 29.89
CA GLU A 663 -0.30 6.16 30.01
C GLU A 663 -0.77 5.53 28.69
N ALA A 664 -0.12 5.80 27.56
CA ALA A 664 -0.28 4.99 26.35
C ALA A 664 0.65 3.76 26.42
N THR A 665 0.22 2.60 25.89
CA THR A 665 1.20 1.56 25.57
C THR A 665 1.98 2.03 24.33
N PRO A 666 3.33 2.01 24.33
CA PRO A 666 4.10 2.30 23.13
C PRO A 666 3.71 1.32 22.03
N VAL A 667 3.32 1.82 20.85
CA VAL A 667 3.32 0.99 19.64
C VAL A 667 4.57 1.32 18.86
N ILE A 668 4.93 0.51 17.89
CA ILE A 668 6.15 0.74 17.11
C ILE A 668 5.81 0.64 15.60
N GLY A 669 6.61 1.25 14.72
CA GLY A 669 6.43 1.31 13.26
C GLY A 669 7.25 0.29 12.46
N PRO A 670 6.97 0.14 11.14
CA PRO A 670 7.58 -0.91 10.31
C PRO A 670 9.11 -0.85 10.23
N ASP A 671 9.70 0.32 10.46
CA ASP A 671 11.14 0.57 10.50
C ASP A 671 11.75 0.48 11.92
N GLY A 672 11.00 -0.03 12.90
CA GLY A 672 11.38 -0.09 14.31
C GLY A 672 11.19 1.20 15.11
N THR A 673 10.50 2.22 14.57
CA THR A 673 10.24 3.48 15.31
C THR A 673 9.24 3.30 16.45
N ILE A 674 9.59 3.54 17.71
CA ILE A 674 8.66 3.53 18.83
C ILE A 674 7.82 4.81 18.85
N TYR A 675 6.51 4.67 18.63
CA TYR A 675 5.50 5.72 18.75
C TYR A 675 4.77 5.63 20.09
N VAL A 676 4.81 6.71 20.86
CA VAL A 676 4.29 6.72 22.23
C VAL A 676 3.65 8.06 22.59
N GLY A 677 2.43 8.00 23.11
CA GLY A 677 1.68 9.15 23.61
C GLY A 677 2.00 9.43 25.08
N ALA A 678 2.15 10.70 25.42
CA ALA A 678 2.49 11.15 26.76
C ALA A 678 1.43 12.09 27.38
N GLY A 679 1.50 12.23 28.70
CA GLY A 679 0.63 13.09 29.49
C GLY A 679 0.84 14.60 29.28
N ASP A 680 1.86 15.00 28.53
CA ASP A 680 2.11 16.38 28.11
C ASP A 680 1.27 16.79 26.87
N GLY A 681 0.60 15.83 26.22
CA GLY A 681 -0.16 16.03 24.99
C GLY A 681 0.63 15.83 23.70
N ARG A 682 1.75 15.09 23.72
CA ARG A 682 2.58 14.78 22.54
C ARG A 682 2.64 13.30 22.19
N LEU A 683 2.81 13.03 20.90
CA LEU A 683 3.23 11.74 20.35
C LEU A 683 4.73 11.82 20.02
N HIS A 684 5.54 11.05 20.74
CA HIS A 684 6.97 10.92 20.47
C HIS A 684 7.23 9.77 19.51
N ALA A 685 8.22 9.93 18.63
CA ALA A 685 8.75 8.89 17.75
C ALA A 685 10.23 8.68 18.07
N LEU A 686 10.58 7.51 18.61
CA LEU A 686 11.93 7.14 19.02
C LEU A 686 12.51 6.08 18.06
N ALA A 687 13.82 6.09 17.81
CA ALA A 687 14.49 4.97 17.16
C ALA A 687 14.67 3.80 18.13
N VAL A 688 15.07 2.63 17.61
CA VAL A 688 15.30 1.39 18.39
C VAL A 688 16.30 1.58 19.54
N ASP A 689 17.21 2.55 19.43
CA ASP A 689 18.21 2.93 20.44
C ASP A 689 17.72 3.95 21.50
N GLY A 690 16.46 4.39 21.40
CA GLY A 690 15.84 5.36 22.32
C GLY A 690 16.04 6.82 21.93
N THR A 691 16.72 7.12 20.82
CA THR A 691 16.89 8.51 20.36
C THR A 691 15.60 9.05 19.73
N GLN A 692 15.17 10.27 20.07
CA GLN A 692 13.98 10.87 19.48
C GLN A 692 14.22 11.26 18.01
N LYS A 693 13.49 10.62 17.09
CA LYS A 693 13.42 10.97 15.65
C LYS A 693 12.61 12.24 15.43
N TRP A 694 11.43 12.31 16.05
CA TRP A 694 10.55 13.49 16.05
C TRP A 694 9.54 13.45 17.20
N GLU A 695 8.82 14.56 17.41
CA GLU A 695 7.68 14.68 18.31
C GLU A 695 6.56 15.46 17.61
N PHE A 696 5.30 15.10 17.88
CA PHE A 696 4.14 15.77 17.32
C PHE A 696 3.13 16.14 18.43
N PRO A 697 2.67 17.41 18.50
CA PRO A 697 3.07 18.53 17.66
C PRO A 697 4.42 19.10 18.14
N ALA A 698 5.21 19.67 17.23
CA ALA A 698 6.63 19.96 17.46
C ALA A 698 6.89 20.96 18.60
N ALA A 699 8.07 20.88 19.24
CA ALA A 699 8.50 21.61 20.44
C ALA A 699 7.99 23.05 20.65
N ALA A 700 7.95 23.87 19.60
CA ALA A 700 7.56 25.28 19.64
C ALA A 700 6.04 25.53 19.47
N THR A 701 5.23 24.48 19.43
CA THR A 701 3.77 24.54 19.21
C THR A 701 2.98 24.15 20.46
N THR A 702 1.70 24.50 20.50
CA THR A 702 0.78 24.09 21.57
C THR A 702 0.49 22.59 21.49
N ALA A 703 0.84 21.86 22.55
CA ALA A 703 0.49 20.44 22.70
C ALA A 703 -1.04 20.23 22.82
N PHE A 704 -1.48 18.99 22.65
CA PHE A 704 -2.89 18.60 22.79
C PHE A 704 -3.28 18.39 24.27
N GLN A 705 -4.48 17.87 24.51
CA GLN A 705 -4.76 17.18 25.78
C GLN A 705 -4.04 15.82 25.83
N PRO A 706 -3.82 15.24 27.03
CA PRO A 706 -3.08 13.99 27.22
C PRO A 706 -3.46 12.88 26.24
N ILE A 707 -2.45 12.17 25.74
CA ILE A 707 -2.61 11.03 24.82
C ILE A 707 -2.48 9.75 25.64
N THR A 708 -3.59 9.34 26.27
CA THR A 708 -3.66 8.18 27.18
C THR A 708 -4.22 6.92 26.51
N ALA A 709 -4.53 6.99 25.21
CA ALA A 709 -4.91 5.87 24.37
C ALA A 709 -3.73 5.47 23.47
N SER A 710 -3.35 4.19 23.45
CA SER A 710 -2.30 3.68 22.56
C SER A 710 -2.66 3.94 21.09
N ALA A 711 -1.67 4.37 20.30
CA ALA A 711 -1.83 4.64 18.88
C ALA A 711 -1.93 3.34 18.04
N THR A 712 -2.23 3.47 16.76
CA THR A 712 -2.25 2.38 15.76
C THR A 712 -1.48 2.80 14.51
N VAL A 713 -0.73 1.89 13.90
CA VAL A 713 0.10 2.17 12.71
C VAL A 713 -0.51 1.54 11.46
N ARG A 714 -0.69 2.34 10.41
CA ARG A 714 -1.17 1.93 9.09
C ARG A 714 -0.06 1.26 8.28
N ARG A 715 -0.44 0.58 7.20
CA ARG A 715 0.50 -0.13 6.30
C ARG A 715 1.56 0.75 5.66
N ASP A 716 1.24 2.02 5.40
CA ASP A 716 2.17 3.02 4.88
C ASP A 716 3.00 3.73 5.98
N GLY A 717 2.95 3.20 7.21
CA GLY A 717 3.63 3.73 8.38
C GLY A 717 2.98 4.97 9.00
N SER A 718 1.84 5.46 8.48
CA SER A 718 1.11 6.55 9.13
C SER A 718 0.52 6.12 10.48
N VAL A 719 0.52 7.00 11.48
CA VAL A 719 0.17 6.70 12.88
C VAL A 719 -1.11 7.44 13.26
N VAL A 720 -2.10 6.70 13.76
CA VAL A 720 -3.39 7.23 14.22
C VAL A 720 -3.47 7.15 15.74
N PHE A 721 -3.78 8.26 16.41
CA PHE A 721 -3.90 8.34 17.87
C PHE A 721 -5.09 9.21 18.29
N GLY A 722 -5.48 9.13 19.57
CA GLY A 722 -6.60 9.88 20.14
C GLY A 722 -6.21 10.66 21.40
N THR A 723 -6.76 11.86 21.56
CA THR A 723 -6.55 12.73 22.73
C THR A 723 -7.71 12.67 23.72
N GLN A 724 -7.45 13.06 24.97
CA GLN A 724 -8.45 13.05 26.05
C GLN A 724 -9.68 13.97 25.78
N ASP A 725 -9.57 15.02 24.95
CA ASP A 725 -10.70 15.85 24.53
C ASP A 725 -11.50 15.31 23.32
N GLY A 726 -10.98 14.28 22.63
CA GLY A 726 -11.70 13.59 21.55
C GLY A 726 -11.22 13.93 20.14
N LEU A 727 -10.05 14.56 20.00
CA LEU A 727 -9.39 14.70 18.71
C LEU A 727 -8.71 13.38 18.35
N VAL A 728 -9.13 12.77 17.24
CA VAL A 728 -8.37 11.68 16.59
C VAL A 728 -7.51 12.32 15.52
N VAL A 729 -6.23 11.98 15.49
CA VAL A 729 -5.23 12.56 14.59
C VAL A 729 -4.52 11.45 13.84
N CYS A 730 -4.26 11.64 12.55
CA CYS A 730 -3.31 10.83 11.79
C CYS A 730 -2.09 11.67 11.44
N VAL A 731 -0.89 11.18 11.77
CA VAL A 731 0.40 11.68 11.26
C VAL A 731 1.01 10.68 10.29
N ASP A 732 1.92 11.12 9.43
CA ASP A 732 2.73 10.23 8.57
C ASP A 732 4.02 9.75 9.28
N PRO A 733 4.84 8.86 8.66
CA PRO A 733 6.07 8.36 9.26
C PRO A 733 7.11 9.43 9.67
N SER A 734 6.99 10.65 9.11
CA SER A 734 7.86 11.79 9.38
C SER A 734 7.30 12.77 10.42
N GLY A 735 6.16 12.45 11.03
CA GLY A 735 5.52 13.25 12.08
C GLY A 735 4.54 14.30 11.57
N VAL A 736 4.12 14.21 10.30
CA VAL A 736 3.31 15.24 9.63
C VAL A 736 1.83 14.89 9.73
N GLN A 737 1.03 15.77 10.35
CA GLN A 737 -0.44 15.61 10.41
C GLN A 737 -1.06 15.56 9.01
N ARG A 738 -1.65 14.41 8.64
CA ARG A 738 -2.45 14.25 7.42
C ARG A 738 -3.87 14.78 7.58
N TRP A 739 -4.49 14.48 8.73
CA TRP A 739 -5.82 14.94 9.10
C TRP A 739 -6.01 14.88 10.62
N ALA A 740 -7.03 15.58 11.12
CA ALA A 740 -7.47 15.49 12.51
C ALA A 740 -8.98 15.75 12.60
N THR A 741 -9.69 14.85 13.29
CA THR A 741 -11.16 14.78 13.37
C THR A 741 -11.61 14.78 14.82
N MET A 742 -12.54 15.66 15.17
CA MET A 742 -13.08 15.78 16.54
C MET A 742 -14.32 14.90 16.71
N LEU A 743 -14.31 13.99 17.69
CA LEU A 743 -15.41 13.07 18.01
C LEU A 743 -16.46 13.68 18.96
N GLY A 744 -16.17 14.82 19.60
CA GLY A 744 -17.06 15.48 20.56
C GLY A 744 -17.10 14.84 21.96
N ALA A 745 -16.39 13.73 22.17
CA ALA A 745 -16.11 13.11 23.46
C ALA A 745 -14.72 12.47 23.42
N GLY A 746 -14.03 12.43 24.56
CA GLY A 746 -12.64 11.95 24.69
C GLY A 746 -12.38 10.60 24.04
N ALA A 747 -11.27 10.46 23.31
CA ALA A 747 -10.87 9.19 22.72
C ALA A 747 -10.22 8.33 23.81
N TYR A 748 -10.96 7.34 24.33
CA TYR A 748 -10.55 6.55 25.49
C TYR A 748 -10.00 5.17 25.07
N GLY A 749 -10.69 4.49 24.16
CA GLY A 749 -10.21 3.27 23.54
C GLY A 749 -9.18 3.58 22.45
N SER A 750 -8.02 2.92 22.51
CA SER A 750 -7.04 2.86 21.40
C SER A 750 -7.74 2.65 20.05
N PRO A 751 -7.42 3.43 19.00
CA PRO A 751 -8.01 3.25 17.69
C PRO A 751 -7.70 1.87 17.11
N LEU A 752 -8.73 1.10 16.78
CA LEU A 752 -8.64 -0.09 15.96
C LEU A 752 -8.65 0.32 14.48
N LEU A 753 -7.82 -0.31 13.67
CA LEU A 753 -7.86 -0.19 12.21
C LEU A 753 -8.19 -1.58 11.63
N ALA A 754 -9.39 -1.70 11.08
CA ALA A 754 -9.89 -2.94 10.48
C ALA A 754 -9.26 -3.19 9.10
N ASP A 755 -9.32 -4.44 8.64
CA ASP A 755 -8.63 -4.87 7.42
C ASP A 755 -9.18 -4.23 6.10
N ASP A 756 -10.32 -3.54 6.12
CA ASP A 756 -10.80 -2.70 4.99
C ASP A 756 -10.34 -1.23 5.04
N GLY A 757 -9.55 -0.86 6.05
CA GLY A 757 -9.07 0.50 6.29
C GLY A 757 -9.98 1.36 7.17
N THR A 758 -11.14 0.86 7.62
CA THR A 758 -12.01 1.63 8.53
C THR A 758 -11.42 1.71 9.94
N LEU A 759 -11.46 2.90 10.54
CA LEU A 759 -10.97 3.17 11.89
C LEU A 759 -12.12 3.15 12.89
N PHE A 760 -11.95 2.46 14.02
CA PHE A 760 -12.95 2.38 15.09
C PHE A 760 -12.35 2.84 16.43
N VAL A 761 -13.04 3.74 17.13
CA VAL A 761 -12.54 4.41 18.35
C VAL A 761 -13.60 4.39 19.45
N GLY A 762 -13.25 3.90 20.64
CA GLY A 762 -14.11 3.94 21.82
C GLY A 762 -14.03 5.29 22.54
N SER A 763 -15.18 5.92 22.80
CA SER A 763 -15.26 7.22 23.47
C SER A 763 -15.43 7.12 24.99
N ALA A 764 -14.95 8.13 25.71
CA ALA A 764 -15.16 8.34 27.14
C ALA A 764 -16.64 8.58 27.51
N ALA A 765 -17.51 8.81 26.53
CA ALA A 765 -18.95 8.97 26.71
C ALA A 765 -19.75 7.67 26.49
N GLY A 766 -19.08 6.53 26.25
CA GLY A 766 -19.76 5.25 26.05
C GLY A 766 -20.33 5.10 24.65
N SER A 767 -19.55 5.46 23.64
CA SER A 767 -19.92 5.30 22.22
C SER A 767 -18.78 4.67 21.43
N LEU A 768 -19.13 3.95 20.38
CA LEU A 768 -18.19 3.49 19.35
C LEU A 768 -18.30 4.43 18.15
N CYS A 769 -17.19 5.04 17.73
CA CYS A 769 -17.14 5.92 16.56
C CYS A 769 -16.38 5.24 15.42
N ALA A 770 -16.91 5.33 14.20
CA ALA A 770 -16.23 4.87 13.00
C ALA A 770 -15.79 6.04 12.12
N LEU A 771 -14.50 6.08 11.76
CA LEU A 771 -13.93 7.04 10.83
C LEU A 771 -13.56 6.30 9.53
N THR A 772 -13.74 6.97 8.40
CA THR A 772 -13.18 6.53 7.13
C THR A 772 -11.67 6.42 7.25
N GLY A 773 -11.11 5.31 6.77
CA GLY A 773 -9.72 5.28 6.34
C GLY A 773 -9.60 4.74 4.93
N THR A 774 -8.48 5.07 4.30
CA THR A 774 -8.13 4.71 2.91
C THR A 774 -6.95 3.74 2.83
N GLU A 775 -6.36 3.39 3.97
CA GLU A 775 -5.16 2.58 4.09
C GLU A 775 -5.38 1.42 5.06
N THR A 776 -4.99 0.22 4.64
CA THR A 776 -5.05 -1.00 5.46
C THR A 776 -4.11 -0.91 6.67
N PRO A 777 -4.34 -1.66 7.76
CA PRO A 777 -3.43 -1.73 8.89
C PRO A 777 -2.10 -2.42 8.53
N LEU A 778 -1.06 -2.15 9.32
CA LEU A 778 0.28 -2.70 9.09
C LEU A 778 0.32 -4.22 9.32
N LEU A 779 0.99 -4.94 8.41
CA LEU A 779 1.43 -6.31 8.64
C LEU A 779 2.84 -6.24 9.25
N ALA A 780 2.98 -6.58 10.53
CA ALA A 780 4.25 -6.55 11.27
C ALA A 780 4.37 -7.79 12.16
N ASP A 781 5.60 -8.22 12.41
CA ASP A 781 5.95 -9.44 13.16
C ASP A 781 5.82 -9.30 14.69
N TRP A 782 5.02 -8.35 15.19
CA TRP A 782 5.08 -7.90 16.58
C TRP A 782 3.94 -6.92 16.90
N MET A 783 3.81 -6.53 18.17
CA MET A 783 2.51 -6.12 18.71
C MET A 783 2.06 -4.69 18.33
N GLN A 784 0.91 -4.60 17.67
CA GLN A 784 0.00 -3.46 17.78
C GLN A 784 -1.02 -3.76 18.88
N VAL A 785 -0.77 -3.22 20.07
CA VAL A 785 -1.51 -3.61 21.29
C VAL A 785 -2.99 -3.22 21.14
N ARG A 786 -3.86 -4.22 21.19
CA ARG A 786 -5.32 -4.14 20.95
C ARG A 786 -5.80 -3.97 19.50
N ARG A 787 -4.92 -4.09 18.50
CA ARG A 787 -5.39 -4.55 17.16
C ARG A 787 -5.52 -6.06 17.13
N ASP A 788 -4.55 -6.78 17.69
CA ASP A 788 -4.65 -8.24 17.78
C ASP A 788 -5.81 -8.65 18.71
N PRO A 789 -6.87 -9.30 18.19
CA PRO A 789 -7.97 -9.79 19.03
C PRO A 789 -7.53 -10.83 20.05
N HIS A 790 -6.38 -11.47 19.86
CA HIS A 790 -5.84 -12.48 20.77
C HIS A 790 -5.01 -11.88 21.92
N HIS A 791 -4.67 -10.59 21.87
CA HIS A 791 -3.72 -9.91 22.77
C HIS A 791 -2.37 -10.67 22.96
N GLN A 792 -1.91 -11.32 21.91
CA GLN A 792 -0.57 -11.90 21.80
C GLN A 792 0.46 -10.80 21.51
N ALA A 793 1.67 -11.01 22.01
CA ALA A 793 2.80 -10.14 21.75
C ALA A 793 3.48 -10.42 20.39
N TRP A 794 3.02 -11.46 19.69
CA TRP A 794 3.42 -11.86 18.34
C TRP A 794 2.20 -12.41 17.62
N GLN A 795 1.87 -11.88 16.43
CA GLN A 795 1.03 -12.59 15.48
C GLN A 795 1.90 -13.33 14.46
N PRO A 796 1.59 -14.58 14.09
CA PRO A 796 1.89 -15.04 12.74
C PRO A 796 1.10 -14.16 11.77
N MET A 797 1.78 -13.57 10.79
CA MET A 797 1.18 -12.61 9.84
C MET A 797 -0.23 -13.00 9.37
N GLY A 798 -1.12 -12.00 9.35
CA GLY A 798 -2.47 -12.15 8.80
C GLY A 798 -2.47 -12.81 7.42
N ARG A 799 -3.12 -13.99 7.36
CA ARG A 799 -3.42 -14.84 6.20
C ARG A 799 -2.64 -14.53 4.92
N PHE A 800 -1.51 -15.24 4.74
CA PHE A 800 -1.01 -15.53 3.40
C PHE A 800 -2.17 -16.10 2.54
N PRO A 801 -2.37 -15.67 1.26
CA PRO A 801 -3.50 -16.12 0.44
C PRO A 801 -3.52 -17.63 0.13
N SER A 802 -4.06 -18.41 1.06
CA SER A 802 -4.26 -19.86 0.99
C SER A 802 -5.45 -20.23 0.11
N GLY A 803 -5.36 -19.88 -1.19
CA GLY A 803 -6.39 -20.10 -2.21
C GLY A 803 -6.61 -21.56 -2.62
N GLY A 804 -6.48 -22.52 -1.70
CA GLY A 804 -6.61 -23.96 -1.95
C GLY A 804 -5.43 -24.58 -2.71
N GLY A 805 -4.34 -23.85 -2.93
CA GLY A 805 -3.14 -24.37 -3.59
C GLY A 805 -2.26 -25.24 -2.70
N ARG A 806 -1.55 -26.20 -3.31
CA ARG A 806 -0.49 -27.01 -2.68
C ARG A 806 0.71 -27.22 -3.60
N LEU A 807 1.86 -27.50 -2.98
CA LEU A 807 3.02 -28.08 -3.67
C LEU A 807 2.66 -29.50 -4.15
N SER A 808 3.07 -29.86 -5.37
CA SER A 808 2.64 -31.11 -6.02
C SER A 808 3.71 -31.83 -6.84
N ALA A 809 4.82 -31.19 -7.18
CA ALA A 809 5.97 -31.85 -7.78
C ALA A 809 7.27 -31.09 -7.51
N LEU A 810 8.39 -31.80 -7.58
CA LEU A 810 9.78 -31.31 -7.69
C LEU A 810 10.45 -32.04 -8.87
N SER A 811 11.23 -31.34 -9.68
CA SER A 811 12.03 -31.91 -10.77
C SER A 811 13.38 -31.19 -10.85
N VAL A 812 14.48 -31.94 -10.80
CA VAL A 812 15.85 -31.41 -10.70
C VAL A 812 16.73 -32.09 -11.73
N ARG A 813 17.21 -31.34 -12.73
CA ARG A 813 18.18 -31.83 -13.72
C ARG A 813 19.57 -31.34 -13.35
N ALA A 814 20.48 -32.25 -13.05
CA ALA A 814 21.86 -31.91 -12.72
C ALA A 814 22.83 -33.04 -13.06
N GLN A 815 24.13 -32.83 -12.83
CA GLN A 815 25.18 -33.83 -12.99
C GLN A 815 25.79 -34.10 -11.61
N PRO A 816 25.29 -35.11 -10.86
CA PRO A 816 25.63 -35.27 -9.45
C PRO A 816 27.13 -35.41 -9.23
N GLY A 817 27.67 -34.59 -8.31
CA GLY A 817 29.03 -34.74 -7.83
C GLY A 817 29.18 -35.91 -6.85
N THR A 818 30.34 -36.00 -6.21
CA THR A 818 30.60 -36.95 -5.13
C THR A 818 30.63 -36.27 -3.77
N ASP A 819 30.35 -37.05 -2.72
CA ASP A 819 30.43 -36.64 -1.31
C ASP A 819 29.65 -35.34 -1.02
N ALA A 820 30.33 -34.25 -0.68
CA ALA A 820 29.69 -32.95 -0.41
C ALA A 820 28.93 -32.40 -1.63
N GLY A 821 29.36 -32.72 -2.85
CA GLY A 821 28.73 -32.27 -4.10
C GLY A 821 27.69 -33.24 -4.68
N ALA A 822 27.24 -34.26 -3.94
CA ALA A 822 26.26 -35.23 -4.46
C ALA A 822 24.81 -34.74 -4.35
N LEU A 823 24.04 -34.95 -5.42
CA LEU A 823 22.63 -34.57 -5.55
C LEU A 823 21.74 -35.25 -4.48
N VAL A 824 20.93 -34.47 -3.77
CA VAL A 824 19.89 -34.93 -2.84
C VAL A 824 18.60 -34.17 -3.12
N ALA A 825 17.49 -34.88 -3.32
CA ALA A 825 16.16 -34.28 -3.40
C ALA A 825 15.39 -34.56 -2.09
N GLY A 826 15.09 -33.53 -1.32
CA GLY A 826 14.34 -33.59 -0.06
C GLY A 826 12.86 -33.25 -0.24
N PHE A 827 12.00 -33.82 0.61
CA PHE A 827 10.61 -33.41 0.71
C PHE A 827 9.99 -33.72 2.08
N ILE A 828 8.97 -32.94 2.45
CA ILE A 828 8.21 -33.11 3.69
C ILE A 828 6.76 -33.45 3.34
N VAL A 829 6.28 -34.58 3.87
CA VAL A 829 4.86 -34.92 3.93
C VAL A 829 4.34 -34.48 5.31
N ALA A 830 3.31 -33.64 5.34
CA ALA A 830 2.65 -33.20 6.57
C ALA A 830 1.13 -33.43 6.49
N GLY A 831 0.41 -33.23 7.61
CA GLY A 831 -1.01 -33.53 7.74
C GLY A 831 -1.28 -34.93 8.32
N SER A 832 -2.48 -35.45 8.11
CA SER A 832 -2.89 -36.80 8.56
C SER A 832 -3.15 -37.75 7.39
N GLY A 833 -2.97 -39.06 7.60
CA GLY A 833 -3.09 -40.07 6.55
C GLY A 833 -1.76 -40.31 5.80
N SER A 834 -1.85 -40.95 4.63
CA SER A 834 -0.70 -41.35 3.82
C SER A 834 -0.74 -40.74 2.42
N ARG A 835 0.40 -40.25 1.92
CA ARG A 835 0.55 -39.73 0.56
C ARG A 835 1.16 -40.78 -0.36
N THR A 836 0.56 -41.00 -1.53
CA THR A 836 1.17 -41.79 -2.60
C THR A 836 2.13 -40.89 -3.38
N VAL A 837 3.36 -41.34 -3.57
CA VAL A 837 4.45 -40.57 -4.15
C VAL A 837 5.07 -41.37 -5.28
N LEU A 838 5.20 -40.77 -6.46
CA LEU A 838 6.04 -41.26 -7.54
C LEU A 838 7.39 -40.52 -7.49
N LEU A 839 8.47 -41.27 -7.40
CA LEU A 839 9.85 -40.81 -7.49
C LEU A 839 10.51 -41.41 -8.74
N ARG A 840 11.36 -40.65 -9.43
CA ARG A 840 12.12 -41.07 -10.61
C ARG A 840 13.55 -40.56 -10.53
N ALA A 841 14.49 -41.32 -11.09
CA ALA A 841 15.85 -40.91 -11.43
C ALA A 841 16.13 -41.34 -12.87
N VAL A 842 16.03 -40.39 -13.79
CA VAL A 842 16.06 -40.63 -15.23
C VAL A 842 17.45 -40.32 -15.77
N GLY A 843 18.05 -41.28 -16.46
CA GLY A 843 19.38 -41.24 -17.06
C GLY A 843 19.30 -41.63 -18.54
N PRO A 844 19.26 -42.93 -18.89
CA PRO A 844 19.25 -43.38 -20.30
C PRO A 844 18.17 -42.74 -21.17
N THR A 845 16.96 -42.51 -20.65
CA THR A 845 15.90 -41.86 -21.44
C THR A 845 16.26 -40.42 -21.84
N LEU A 846 17.07 -39.72 -21.04
CA LEU A 846 17.55 -38.37 -21.38
C LEU A 846 18.46 -38.36 -22.61
N ALA A 847 19.25 -39.42 -22.85
CA ALA A 847 20.03 -39.55 -24.08
C ALA A 847 19.11 -39.65 -25.31
N GLY A 848 17.98 -40.34 -25.19
CA GLY A 848 16.91 -40.36 -26.20
C GLY A 848 16.21 -39.01 -26.41
N MET A 849 16.38 -38.06 -25.48
CA MET A 849 15.89 -36.68 -25.57
C MET A 849 16.96 -35.67 -26.03
N ASN A 850 18.13 -36.15 -26.49
CA ASN A 850 19.30 -35.33 -26.87
C ASN A 850 19.95 -34.57 -25.69
N VAL A 851 19.94 -35.15 -24.49
CA VAL A 851 20.77 -34.69 -23.37
C VAL A 851 22.13 -35.39 -23.44
N ASP A 852 23.16 -34.65 -23.84
CA ASP A 852 24.53 -35.14 -23.87
C ASP A 852 25.02 -35.55 -22.48
N GLY A 853 25.78 -36.65 -22.40
CA GLY A 853 26.42 -37.10 -21.15
C GLY A 853 25.46 -37.60 -20.07
N ALA A 854 24.26 -38.06 -20.43
CA ALA A 854 23.30 -38.64 -19.51
C ALA A 854 23.88 -39.86 -18.73
N MET A 855 23.44 -40.02 -17.47
CA MET A 855 23.86 -41.10 -16.58
C MET A 855 23.42 -42.46 -17.15
N PRO A 856 24.30 -43.46 -17.37
CA PRO A 856 23.92 -44.68 -18.08
C PRO A 856 23.11 -45.70 -17.25
N ASP A 857 23.14 -45.59 -15.93
CA ASP A 857 22.64 -46.63 -15.00
C ASP A 857 22.28 -46.00 -13.62
N PRO A 858 21.24 -45.16 -13.52
CA PRO A 858 20.84 -44.48 -12.29
C PRO A 858 20.10 -45.38 -11.29
N PHE A 859 20.74 -45.69 -10.17
CA PHE A 859 20.14 -46.30 -8.98
C PHE A 859 19.53 -45.24 -8.06
N LEU A 860 18.39 -45.53 -7.44
CA LEU A 860 17.66 -44.61 -6.55
C LEU A 860 17.44 -45.21 -5.16
N THR A 861 17.84 -44.51 -4.11
CA THR A 861 17.45 -44.83 -2.71
C THR A 861 16.60 -43.73 -2.09
N LEU A 862 15.52 -44.12 -1.41
CA LEU A 862 14.69 -43.25 -0.58
C LEU A 862 14.99 -43.51 0.90
N TYR A 863 15.26 -42.43 1.65
CA TYR A 863 15.54 -42.44 3.08
C TYR A 863 14.46 -41.73 3.88
N GLN A 864 14.28 -42.15 5.14
CA GLN A 864 13.63 -41.38 6.19
C GLN A 864 14.65 -41.14 7.31
N GLY A 865 15.11 -39.89 7.46
CA GLY A 865 16.32 -39.60 8.24
C GLY A 865 17.54 -40.32 7.65
N THR A 866 18.20 -41.18 8.44
CA THR A 866 19.33 -42.01 8.00
C THR A 866 18.93 -43.43 7.58
N MET A 867 17.66 -43.82 7.73
CA MET A 867 17.19 -45.18 7.42
C MET A 867 16.74 -45.27 5.95
N PRO A 868 17.32 -46.16 5.12
CA PRO A 868 16.78 -46.44 3.79
C PRO A 868 15.45 -47.19 3.93
N ILE A 869 14.42 -46.72 3.23
CA ILE A 869 13.05 -47.27 3.28
C ILE A 869 12.56 -47.84 1.95
N ALA A 870 13.17 -47.45 0.82
CA ALA A 870 12.96 -48.06 -0.49
C ALA A 870 14.18 -47.86 -1.40
N THR A 871 14.37 -48.76 -2.36
CA THR A 871 15.43 -48.70 -3.37
C THR A 871 14.90 -49.18 -4.71
N ASN A 872 15.35 -48.58 -5.82
CA ASN A 872 15.12 -49.13 -7.15
C ASN A 872 16.38 -49.06 -8.04
N ASP A 873 16.56 -50.15 -8.77
CA ASP A 873 17.46 -50.41 -9.89
C ASP A 873 16.54 -50.99 -10.97
N ASP A 874 16.69 -50.60 -12.24
CA ASP A 874 15.81 -50.99 -13.37
C ASP A 874 14.30 -50.87 -13.10
N TRP A 875 13.68 -49.71 -13.36
CA TRP A 875 12.24 -49.50 -13.12
C TRP A 875 11.36 -50.56 -13.83
N GLY A 876 11.71 -50.91 -15.07
CA GLY A 876 10.97 -51.83 -15.93
C GLY A 876 11.09 -53.30 -15.54
N SER A 877 11.98 -53.63 -14.60
CA SER A 877 12.12 -54.98 -14.02
C SER A 877 11.15 -55.25 -12.85
N GLN A 878 10.51 -54.20 -12.31
CA GLN A 878 9.79 -54.28 -11.04
C GLN A 878 8.38 -54.87 -11.19
N PRO A 879 7.87 -55.62 -10.19
CA PRO A 879 6.52 -56.20 -10.23
C PRO A 879 5.38 -55.19 -10.41
N ASN A 880 5.60 -53.91 -10.03
CA ASN A 880 4.64 -52.81 -10.14
C ASN A 880 4.96 -51.83 -11.30
N ALA A 881 5.82 -52.19 -12.26
CA ALA A 881 6.17 -51.31 -13.38
C ALA A 881 4.93 -50.82 -14.17
N ALA A 882 3.88 -51.65 -14.29
CA ALA A 882 2.62 -51.25 -14.91
C ALA A 882 1.88 -50.14 -14.12
N ASP A 883 1.92 -50.17 -12.79
CA ASP A 883 1.33 -49.14 -11.92
C ASP A 883 2.14 -47.84 -11.95
N VAL A 884 3.47 -47.95 -12.03
CA VAL A 884 4.40 -46.83 -12.23
C VAL A 884 4.10 -46.13 -13.55
N ALA A 885 4.06 -46.86 -14.66
CA ALA A 885 3.76 -46.31 -15.99
C ALA A 885 2.36 -45.67 -16.06
N THR A 886 1.34 -46.35 -15.50
CA THR A 886 -0.03 -45.83 -15.42
C THR A 886 -0.11 -44.56 -14.57
N THR A 887 0.67 -44.48 -13.49
CA THR A 887 0.72 -43.30 -12.62
C THR A 887 1.44 -42.12 -13.28
N ALA A 888 2.58 -42.34 -13.93
CA ALA A 888 3.29 -41.32 -14.69
C ALA A 888 2.39 -40.74 -15.81
N ALA A 889 1.75 -41.59 -16.61
CA ALA A 889 0.84 -41.16 -17.67
C ALA A 889 -0.35 -40.34 -17.13
N ARG A 890 -0.91 -40.70 -15.96
CA ARG A 890 -1.97 -39.93 -15.29
C ARG A 890 -1.49 -38.57 -14.78
N LEU A 891 -0.21 -38.44 -14.44
CA LEU A 891 0.40 -37.19 -13.98
C LEU A 891 0.82 -36.26 -15.15
N GLY A 892 0.69 -36.70 -16.40
CA GLY A 892 1.12 -35.96 -17.58
C GLY A 892 2.63 -36.04 -17.85
N ASP A 893 3.30 -37.00 -17.21
CA ASP A 893 4.74 -37.24 -17.25
C ASP A 893 5.12 -38.16 -18.44
N PHE A 894 6.36 -38.09 -18.91
CA PHE A 894 6.84 -38.81 -20.08
C PHE A 894 7.13 -40.28 -19.78
N SER A 895 6.82 -41.14 -20.76
CA SER A 895 7.05 -42.59 -20.65
C SER A 895 8.53 -42.94 -20.68
N LEU A 896 8.95 -43.80 -19.75
CA LEU A 896 10.23 -44.49 -19.77
C LEU A 896 10.12 -45.75 -20.66
N PRO A 897 11.16 -46.15 -21.42
CA PRO A 897 11.20 -47.44 -22.11
C PRO A 897 11.26 -48.61 -21.13
N GLN A 898 10.59 -49.71 -21.46
CA GLN A 898 10.47 -50.91 -20.61
C GLN A 898 11.81 -51.59 -20.34
N ASP A 899 12.75 -51.46 -21.27
CA ASP A 899 14.12 -51.99 -21.26
C ASP A 899 15.16 -50.98 -20.76
N SER A 900 14.72 -49.81 -20.28
CA SER A 900 15.62 -48.76 -19.80
C SER A 900 16.16 -49.00 -18.40
N LYS A 901 17.39 -48.52 -18.19
CA LYS A 901 18.11 -48.46 -16.90
C LYS A 901 17.70 -47.29 -15.99
N ASP A 902 16.68 -46.51 -16.36
CA ASP A 902 16.10 -45.51 -15.46
C ASP A 902 15.54 -46.16 -14.18
N ALA A 903 15.56 -45.47 -13.05
CA ALA A 903 14.94 -45.92 -11.81
C ALA A 903 13.65 -45.15 -11.47
N ALA A 904 12.65 -45.84 -10.91
CA ALA A 904 11.43 -45.25 -10.40
C ALA A 904 10.87 -46.02 -9.18
N LEU A 905 10.25 -45.28 -8.27
CA LEU A 905 9.60 -45.79 -7.05
C LEU A 905 8.20 -45.20 -6.93
N LEU A 906 7.18 -46.05 -6.88
CA LEU A 906 5.81 -45.68 -6.51
C LEU A 906 5.52 -46.23 -5.10
N THR A 907 5.37 -45.36 -4.12
CA THR A 907 5.30 -45.74 -2.70
C THR A 907 4.28 -44.91 -1.91
N ASN A 908 3.82 -45.43 -0.76
CA ASN A 908 2.92 -44.75 0.16
C ASN A 908 3.68 -44.34 1.43
N LEU A 909 3.73 -43.04 1.71
CA LEU A 909 4.49 -42.45 2.81
C LEU A 909 3.55 -41.83 3.84
N GLY A 910 3.90 -41.95 5.12
CA GLY A 910 3.22 -41.22 6.20
C GLY A 910 3.74 -39.78 6.32
N PRO A 911 3.30 -39.02 7.33
CA PRO A 911 3.89 -37.73 7.65
C PRO A 911 5.36 -37.89 8.09
N GLY A 912 6.26 -37.07 7.55
CA GLY A 912 7.70 -37.15 7.79
C GLY A 912 8.55 -36.36 6.80
N LEU A 913 9.83 -36.22 7.14
CA LEU A 913 10.89 -35.72 6.26
C LEU A 913 11.56 -36.90 5.55
N TYR A 914 11.68 -36.80 4.23
CA TYR A 914 12.23 -37.82 3.35
C TYR A 914 13.29 -37.25 2.42
N THR A 915 14.27 -38.07 2.02
CA THR A 915 15.29 -37.70 1.04
C THR A 915 15.50 -38.81 0.00
N ALA A 916 15.42 -38.43 -1.27
CA ALA A 916 15.72 -39.27 -2.41
C ALA A 916 17.17 -39.00 -2.87
N TYR A 917 17.93 -40.08 -3.05
CA TYR A 917 19.36 -40.05 -3.34
C TYR A 917 19.65 -40.90 -4.60
N PRO A 918 19.89 -40.27 -5.76
CA PRO A 918 20.34 -40.94 -6.97
C PRO A 918 21.84 -41.20 -6.93
N LEU A 919 22.28 -42.33 -7.48
CA LEU A 919 23.69 -42.66 -7.73
C LEU A 919 23.81 -43.42 -9.05
N GLY A 920 24.89 -43.22 -9.81
CA GLY A 920 25.19 -44.14 -10.90
C GLY A 920 25.69 -45.48 -10.35
N THR A 921 25.09 -46.59 -10.77
CA THR A 921 25.47 -47.95 -10.36
C THR A 921 26.96 -48.18 -10.63
N GLY A 922 27.69 -48.62 -9.60
CA GLY A 922 29.16 -48.74 -9.65
C GLY A 922 29.95 -47.42 -9.59
N ARG A 923 29.34 -46.31 -9.15
CA ARG A 923 29.86 -44.93 -9.19
C ARG A 923 30.04 -44.35 -10.60
N GLN A 924 29.14 -44.71 -11.51
CA GLN A 924 29.01 -44.03 -12.80
C GLN A 924 28.59 -42.55 -12.59
N THR A 925 28.99 -41.68 -13.50
CA THR A 925 28.64 -40.24 -13.48
C THR A 925 27.98 -39.84 -14.81
N GLY A 926 27.17 -38.79 -14.78
CA GLY A 926 26.45 -38.26 -15.93
C GLY A 926 25.26 -37.39 -15.50
N VAL A 927 24.58 -36.77 -16.46
CA VAL A 927 23.38 -35.97 -16.20
C VAL A 927 22.23 -36.89 -15.79
N THR A 928 21.54 -36.57 -14.68
CA THR A 928 20.32 -37.24 -14.25
C THR A 928 19.22 -36.22 -14.01
N LEU A 929 17.97 -36.67 -14.15
CA LEU A 929 16.76 -35.91 -13.85
C LEU A 929 16.05 -36.62 -12.69
N VAL A 930 16.07 -36.01 -11.51
CA VAL A 930 15.35 -36.52 -10.33
C VAL A 930 13.99 -35.87 -10.27
N GLU A 931 12.93 -36.68 -10.18
CA GLU A 931 11.56 -36.18 -10.20
C GLU A 931 10.75 -36.79 -9.05
N LEU A 932 9.85 -35.99 -8.50
CA LEU A 932 8.99 -36.31 -7.37
C LEU A 932 7.60 -35.76 -7.71
N TYR A 933 6.57 -36.60 -7.65
CA TYR A 933 5.19 -36.22 -7.93
C TYR A 933 4.22 -36.68 -6.85
N ASP A 934 3.26 -35.80 -6.53
CA ASP A 934 2.07 -36.10 -5.75
C ASP A 934 1.11 -36.99 -6.55
N ALA A 935 1.19 -38.30 -6.33
CA ALA A 935 0.31 -39.26 -6.99
C ALA A 935 -1.10 -39.33 -6.36
N GLY A 936 -1.32 -38.72 -5.19
CA GLY A 936 -2.58 -38.76 -4.43
C GLY A 936 -2.36 -39.05 -2.94
N GLY A 937 -3.42 -39.28 -2.18
CA GLY A 937 -3.28 -39.62 -0.76
C GLY A 937 -4.60 -39.73 0.00
N THR A 938 -4.49 -40.06 1.28
CA THR A 938 -5.59 -40.15 2.25
C THR A 938 -5.47 -39.07 3.33
N GLY A 939 -6.58 -38.76 4.01
CA GLY A 939 -6.64 -37.74 5.06
C GLY A 939 -6.32 -36.33 4.56
N THR A 940 -5.63 -35.54 5.39
CA THR A 940 -5.15 -34.18 5.05
C THR A 940 -3.69 -34.16 4.56
N SER A 941 -3.10 -35.31 4.24
CA SER A 941 -1.70 -35.42 3.84
C SER A 941 -1.36 -34.55 2.62
N THR A 942 -0.26 -33.79 2.68
CA THR A 942 0.22 -32.93 1.58
C THR A 942 1.72 -32.72 1.65
N PHE A 943 2.35 -32.31 0.54
CA PHE A 943 3.69 -31.73 0.58
C PHE A 943 3.64 -30.32 1.19
N THR A 944 4.55 -30.03 2.13
CA THR A 944 4.76 -28.69 2.72
C THR A 944 6.16 -28.15 2.50
N GLY A 945 7.13 -28.99 2.18
CA GLY A 945 8.50 -28.59 1.82
C GLY A 945 9.05 -29.48 0.72
N LEU A 946 9.84 -28.89 -0.18
CA LEU A 946 10.58 -29.53 -1.28
C LEU A 946 11.99 -28.93 -1.27
N SER A 947 13.04 -29.72 -1.46
CA SER A 947 14.41 -29.19 -1.56
C SER A 947 15.30 -29.98 -2.50
N ALA A 948 16.35 -29.33 -3.00
CA ALA A 948 17.31 -29.86 -3.93
C ALA A 948 18.71 -29.36 -3.57
N ARG A 949 19.64 -30.25 -3.27
CA ARG A 949 21.03 -29.93 -2.90
C ARG A 949 21.99 -30.60 -3.87
N ASP A 950 22.88 -29.84 -4.50
CA ASP A 950 23.87 -30.38 -5.44
C ASP A 950 25.08 -29.43 -5.61
N GLN A 951 26.06 -29.84 -6.41
CA GLN A 951 27.16 -28.98 -6.84
C GLN A 951 26.70 -27.89 -7.83
N VAL A 952 26.71 -26.63 -7.41
CA VAL A 952 26.41 -25.47 -8.27
C VAL A 952 27.63 -25.11 -9.12
N GLY A 953 27.48 -25.14 -10.43
CA GLY A 953 28.45 -24.70 -11.44
C GLY A 953 28.08 -23.37 -12.10
N THR A 954 28.53 -23.16 -13.33
CA THR A 954 28.21 -21.96 -14.14
C THR A 954 27.59 -22.31 -15.49
N GLY A 955 26.95 -21.35 -16.15
CA GLY A 955 26.29 -21.57 -17.44
C GLY A 955 25.18 -22.62 -17.36
N SER A 956 25.30 -23.71 -18.11
CA SER A 956 24.36 -24.83 -18.07
C SER A 956 24.49 -25.75 -16.84
N GLN A 957 25.46 -25.49 -15.95
CA GLN A 957 25.71 -26.26 -14.73
C GLN A 957 25.21 -25.57 -13.44
N ILE A 958 24.40 -24.52 -13.54
CA ILE A 958 23.68 -23.96 -12.38
C ILE A 958 22.64 -24.97 -11.87
N LEU A 959 22.31 -24.92 -10.57
CA LEU A 959 21.30 -25.81 -10.00
C LEU A 959 19.89 -25.26 -10.30
N VAL A 960 19.05 -26.07 -10.93
CA VAL A 960 17.67 -25.71 -11.28
C VAL A 960 16.69 -26.69 -10.67
N ALA A 961 15.79 -26.20 -9.81
CA ALA A 961 14.71 -26.95 -9.19
C ALA A 961 13.36 -26.47 -9.76
N GLY A 962 12.78 -27.27 -10.66
CA GLY A 962 11.41 -27.11 -11.13
C GLY A 962 10.40 -27.57 -10.07
N PHE A 963 9.31 -26.86 -9.87
CA PHE A 963 8.23 -27.26 -8.96
C PHE A 963 6.84 -26.84 -9.46
N ILE A 964 5.80 -27.55 -8.99
CA ILE A 964 4.41 -27.33 -9.45
C ILE A 964 3.49 -26.92 -8.29
N ILE A 965 2.82 -25.79 -8.47
CA ILE A 965 1.66 -25.37 -7.67
C ILE A 965 0.39 -25.92 -8.31
N SER A 966 -0.38 -26.73 -7.57
CA SER A 966 -1.63 -27.35 -8.02
C SER A 966 -2.81 -26.97 -7.12
N GLY A 967 -4.03 -26.96 -7.69
CA GLY A 967 -5.24 -26.49 -7.00
C GLY A 967 -5.52 -25.04 -7.36
N GLY A 968 -5.51 -24.16 -6.37
CA GLY A 968 -5.48 -22.71 -6.58
C GLY A 968 -4.13 -22.09 -6.20
N SER A 969 -4.11 -20.80 -5.87
CA SER A 969 -2.88 -20.10 -5.49
C SER A 969 -2.31 -20.59 -4.16
N ARG A 970 -0.99 -20.57 -4.01
CA ARG A 970 -0.30 -20.82 -2.74
C ARG A 970 0.85 -19.85 -2.52
N SER A 971 0.95 -19.32 -1.30
CA SER A 971 2.14 -18.59 -0.86
C SER A 971 3.25 -19.57 -0.46
N VAL A 972 4.46 -19.28 -0.92
CA VAL A 972 5.67 -20.06 -0.63
C VAL A 972 6.79 -19.15 -0.16
N VAL A 973 7.68 -19.70 0.65
CA VAL A 973 9.03 -19.18 0.88
C VAL A 973 10.03 -20.06 0.13
N ILE A 974 11.01 -19.45 -0.52
CA ILE A 974 12.05 -20.11 -1.28
C ILE A 974 13.40 -19.64 -0.74
N GLN A 975 14.33 -20.55 -0.48
CA GLN A 975 15.67 -20.26 0.01
C GLN A 975 16.74 -20.81 -0.94
N GLY A 976 17.81 -20.06 -1.13
CA GLY A 976 19.04 -20.43 -1.84
C GLY A 976 20.20 -20.43 -0.85
N ILE A 977 20.55 -21.61 -0.35
CA ILE A 977 21.40 -21.80 0.83
C ILE A 977 22.82 -22.20 0.42
N GLY A 978 23.79 -21.46 0.95
CA GLY A 978 25.23 -21.63 0.74
C GLY A 978 25.99 -21.48 2.06
N PRO A 979 26.28 -20.26 2.55
CA PRO A 979 26.91 -20.04 3.85
C PRO A 979 26.24 -20.76 5.02
N THR A 980 24.91 -20.79 5.09
CA THR A 980 24.18 -21.48 6.16
C THR A 980 24.26 -23.02 6.06
N LEU A 981 24.67 -23.55 4.90
CA LEU A 981 24.90 -24.98 4.69
C LEU A 981 26.23 -25.47 5.31
N ALA A 982 27.15 -24.54 5.64
CA ALA A 982 28.53 -24.82 6.09
C ALA A 982 28.64 -25.60 7.44
N LYS A 983 27.55 -25.62 8.23
CA LYS A 983 27.43 -26.44 9.45
C LYS A 983 27.20 -27.95 9.18
N TYR A 984 26.91 -28.33 7.93
CA TYR A 984 26.65 -29.73 7.54
C TYR A 984 27.68 -30.29 6.56
N ILE A 985 28.17 -29.45 5.63
CA ILE A 985 29.19 -29.83 4.62
C ILE A 985 30.19 -28.68 4.42
N ASN A 986 31.37 -29.00 3.87
CA ASN A 986 32.42 -28.03 3.54
C ASN A 986 33.25 -28.62 2.38
N PRO A 987 33.50 -27.89 1.26
CA PRO A 987 33.08 -26.52 0.95
C PRO A 987 31.57 -26.39 0.70
N VAL A 988 31.13 -25.13 0.58
CA VAL A 988 29.78 -24.71 0.16
C VAL A 988 29.91 -23.61 -0.90
N LEU A 989 28.83 -23.32 -1.61
CA LEU A 989 28.71 -22.10 -2.38
C LEU A 989 28.76 -20.90 -1.42
N ALA A 990 29.74 -20.02 -1.58
CA ALA A 990 29.99 -18.93 -0.63
C ALA A 990 29.02 -17.75 -0.75
N ASP A 991 28.36 -17.63 -1.90
CA ASP A 991 27.63 -16.42 -2.33
C ASP A 991 26.52 -16.80 -3.35
N PRO A 992 25.42 -17.45 -2.89
CA PRO A 992 24.29 -17.88 -3.71
C PRO A 992 23.31 -16.77 -4.12
N VAL A 993 23.13 -16.56 -5.44
CA VAL A 993 22.01 -15.78 -6.00
C VAL A 993 20.84 -16.72 -6.34
N LEU A 994 19.62 -16.33 -5.96
CA LEU A 994 18.38 -17.09 -6.17
C LEU A 994 17.47 -16.38 -7.19
N ARG A 995 17.09 -17.07 -8.27
CA ARG A 995 16.08 -16.59 -9.24
C ARG A 995 14.86 -17.50 -9.29
N LEU A 996 13.67 -16.91 -9.45
CA LEU A 996 12.41 -17.64 -9.62
C LEU A 996 11.79 -17.30 -10.98
N TYR A 997 11.50 -18.33 -11.78
CA TYR A 997 10.92 -18.23 -13.12
C TYR A 997 9.56 -18.93 -13.23
N ARG A 998 8.74 -18.47 -14.19
CA ARG A 998 7.55 -19.16 -14.69
C ARG A 998 7.64 -19.26 -16.21
N GLY A 999 7.98 -20.43 -16.73
CA GLY A 999 8.46 -20.54 -18.11
C GLY A 999 9.77 -19.74 -18.27
N THR A 1000 9.84 -18.83 -19.24
CA THR A 1000 11.00 -17.94 -19.44
C THR A 1000 10.88 -16.59 -18.71
N GLN A 1001 9.76 -16.30 -18.04
CA GLN A 1001 9.57 -15.04 -17.32
C GLN A 1001 10.22 -15.13 -15.93
N LEU A 1002 11.18 -14.23 -15.63
CA LEU A 1002 11.64 -13.98 -14.27
C LEU A 1002 10.50 -13.35 -13.45
N ILE A 1003 10.20 -13.96 -12.31
CA ILE A 1003 9.14 -13.56 -11.37
C ILE A 1003 9.72 -12.78 -10.20
N ALA A 1004 10.86 -13.23 -9.68
CA ALA A 1004 11.59 -12.58 -8.60
C ALA A 1004 13.06 -13.05 -8.61
N GLU A 1005 13.94 -12.24 -8.02
CA GLU A 1005 15.37 -12.52 -7.84
C GLU A 1005 15.79 -11.95 -6.48
N ASN A 1006 16.69 -12.63 -5.78
CA ASN A 1006 17.35 -12.08 -4.61
C ASN A 1006 18.82 -12.51 -4.53
N ASP A 1007 19.63 -11.59 -4.02
CA ASP A 1007 21.07 -11.64 -3.80
C ASP A 1007 21.24 -11.01 -2.40
N ASP A 1008 21.83 -11.73 -1.43
CA ASP A 1008 21.78 -11.46 0.02
C ASP A 1008 20.36 -11.34 0.66
N TRP A 1009 19.96 -12.34 1.47
CA TRP A 1009 18.69 -12.31 2.22
C TRP A 1009 18.62 -11.16 3.23
N GLY A 1010 19.77 -10.76 3.80
CA GLY A 1010 19.89 -9.72 4.82
C GLY A 1010 19.77 -8.28 4.31
N VAL A 1011 19.89 -8.04 3.00
CA VAL A 1011 19.76 -6.70 2.39
C VAL A 1011 18.50 -6.55 1.54
N SER A 1012 17.64 -7.57 1.54
CA SER A 1012 16.33 -7.55 0.89
C SER A 1012 15.45 -6.42 1.44
N SER A 1013 14.42 -6.03 0.69
CA SER A 1013 13.50 -4.95 1.10
C SER A 1013 12.64 -5.27 2.32
N ASP A 1014 12.55 -6.54 2.73
CA ASP A 1014 11.85 -6.98 3.95
C ASP A 1014 12.48 -8.28 4.53
N PRO A 1015 13.61 -8.19 5.25
CA PRO A 1015 14.26 -9.36 5.87
C PRO A 1015 13.43 -9.95 7.02
N SER A 1016 12.60 -9.13 7.67
CA SER A 1016 11.60 -9.52 8.68
C SER A 1016 10.63 -10.56 8.13
N LEU A 1017 9.90 -10.19 7.07
CA LEU A 1017 9.00 -11.07 6.31
C LEU A 1017 9.67 -12.37 5.91
N LEU A 1018 10.90 -12.33 5.38
CA LEU A 1018 11.65 -13.52 4.99
C LEU A 1018 11.93 -14.43 6.18
N SER A 1019 12.35 -13.88 7.32
CA SER A 1019 12.63 -14.65 8.53
C SER A 1019 11.37 -15.29 9.13
N SER A 1020 10.25 -14.56 9.13
CA SER A 1020 8.99 -15.00 9.74
C SER A 1020 8.18 -15.92 8.83
N ALA A 1021 8.24 -15.72 7.51
CA ALA A 1021 7.75 -16.69 6.53
C ALA A 1021 8.55 -18.02 6.62
N SER A 1022 9.88 -17.96 6.71
CA SER A 1022 10.71 -19.14 6.91
C SER A 1022 10.33 -19.90 8.19
N ARG A 1023 10.20 -19.18 9.31
CA ARG A 1023 9.76 -19.74 10.61
C ARG A 1023 8.36 -20.35 10.54
N ALA A 1024 7.40 -19.66 9.90
CA ALA A 1024 6.01 -20.12 9.79
C ALA A 1024 5.85 -21.36 8.90
N ALA A 1025 6.66 -21.50 7.84
CA ALA A 1025 6.63 -22.65 6.95
C ALA A 1025 7.41 -23.87 7.48
N GLY A 1026 8.11 -23.74 8.61
CA GLY A 1026 9.02 -24.76 9.14
C GLY A 1026 10.32 -24.90 8.32
N ALA A 1027 10.67 -23.87 7.54
CA ALA A 1027 11.92 -23.80 6.80
C ALA A 1027 13.11 -23.54 7.75
N GLN A 1028 14.32 -23.80 7.27
CA GLN A 1028 15.49 -23.56 8.09
C GLN A 1028 15.73 -22.05 8.32
N ALA A 1029 16.15 -21.68 9.53
CA ALA A 1029 16.67 -20.34 9.78
C ALA A 1029 18.00 -20.14 9.04
N LEU A 1030 18.12 -19.01 8.35
CA LEU A 1030 19.37 -18.52 7.75
C LEU A 1030 20.20 -17.77 8.79
N ASN A 1031 21.52 -17.82 8.65
CA ASN A 1031 22.44 -17.14 9.55
C ASN A 1031 22.35 -15.61 9.38
N PRO A 1032 22.19 -14.82 10.46
CA PRO A 1032 22.17 -13.35 10.35
C PRO A 1032 23.46 -12.80 9.71
N GLY A 1033 23.31 -11.95 8.69
CA GLY A 1033 24.44 -11.35 7.96
C GLY A 1033 25.18 -12.31 7.03
N SER A 1034 24.56 -13.43 6.62
CA SER A 1034 25.11 -14.33 5.61
C SER A 1034 24.68 -13.97 4.18
N HIS A 1035 25.50 -14.36 3.22
CA HIS A 1035 25.20 -14.29 1.78
C HIS A 1035 24.24 -15.39 1.29
N ASP A 1036 23.43 -16.01 2.16
CA ASP A 1036 22.35 -16.89 1.68
C ASP A 1036 21.25 -16.03 1.02
N ALA A 1037 20.51 -16.54 0.03
CA ALA A 1037 19.41 -15.81 -0.60
C ALA A 1037 18.04 -16.39 -0.20
N ALA A 1038 17.00 -15.54 -0.21
CA ALA A 1038 15.63 -15.97 0.07
C ALA A 1038 14.56 -15.08 -0.61
N LEU A 1039 13.38 -15.65 -0.86
CA LEU A 1039 12.22 -15.01 -1.49
C LEU A 1039 10.92 -15.46 -0.83
N VAL A 1040 9.92 -14.56 -0.73
CA VAL A 1040 8.51 -14.91 -0.47
C VAL A 1040 7.67 -14.57 -1.70
N ALA A 1041 6.84 -15.49 -2.16
CA ALA A 1041 5.98 -15.26 -3.33
C ALA A 1041 4.60 -15.93 -3.17
N THR A 1042 3.55 -15.27 -3.65
CA THR A 1042 2.22 -15.89 -3.79
C THR A 1042 2.00 -16.30 -5.23
N LEU A 1043 2.01 -17.62 -5.48
CA LEU A 1043 2.08 -18.20 -6.80
C LEU A 1043 0.73 -18.81 -7.21
N PRO A 1044 0.13 -18.41 -8.35
CA PRO A 1044 -1.01 -19.13 -8.92
C PRO A 1044 -0.63 -20.53 -9.41
N PRO A 1045 -1.60 -21.41 -9.74
CA PRO A 1045 -1.31 -22.73 -10.29
C PRO A 1045 -0.39 -22.71 -11.51
N GLY A 1046 0.53 -23.67 -11.60
CA GLY A 1046 1.44 -23.80 -12.73
C GLY A 1046 2.81 -24.37 -12.37
N LEU A 1047 3.63 -24.52 -13.41
CA LEU A 1047 5.04 -24.91 -13.32
C LEU A 1047 5.93 -23.68 -13.11
N TYR A 1048 6.87 -23.79 -12.18
CA TYR A 1048 7.87 -22.80 -11.82
C TYR A 1048 9.26 -23.43 -11.82
N SER A 1049 10.30 -22.61 -11.96
CA SER A 1049 11.70 -23.03 -11.80
C SER A 1049 12.42 -22.08 -10.86
N ALA A 1050 13.03 -22.59 -9.80
CA ALA A 1050 14.01 -21.86 -9.02
C ALA A 1050 15.41 -22.19 -9.56
N GLU A 1051 16.23 -21.17 -9.80
CA GLU A 1051 17.63 -21.30 -10.19
C GLU A 1051 18.53 -20.79 -9.07
N LEU A 1052 19.59 -21.54 -8.78
CA LEU A 1052 20.65 -21.19 -7.82
C LEU A 1052 21.99 -21.17 -8.55
N LEU A 1053 22.66 -20.02 -8.48
CA LEU A 1053 23.94 -19.75 -9.11
C LEU A 1053 24.86 -19.02 -8.14
N GLY A 1054 26.18 -19.05 -8.35
CA GLY A 1054 27.10 -18.22 -7.57
C GLY A 1054 27.23 -16.80 -8.12
N ALA A 1055 27.19 -15.81 -7.24
CA ALA A 1055 27.53 -14.43 -7.60
C ALA A 1055 28.94 -14.38 -8.21
N ASN A 1056 29.14 -13.49 -9.19
CA ASN A 1056 30.40 -13.35 -9.93
C ASN A 1056 30.94 -14.65 -10.60
N GLY A 1057 30.11 -15.69 -10.75
CA GLY A 1057 30.52 -16.99 -11.30
C GLY A 1057 31.17 -17.94 -10.28
N LEU A 1058 30.96 -17.72 -8.99
CA LEU A 1058 31.35 -18.66 -7.94
C LEU A 1058 30.66 -20.03 -8.09
N THR A 1059 31.29 -21.07 -7.55
CA THR A 1059 30.82 -22.47 -7.65
C THR A 1059 31.05 -23.20 -6.32
N GLY A 1060 30.21 -24.20 -6.03
CA GLY A 1060 30.27 -24.95 -4.78
C GLY A 1060 28.95 -25.68 -4.46
N PRO A 1061 28.92 -26.58 -3.46
CA PRO A 1061 27.69 -27.21 -3.01
C PRO A 1061 26.68 -26.19 -2.49
N GLY A 1062 25.47 -26.16 -3.06
CA GLY A 1062 24.38 -25.28 -2.68
C GLY A 1062 23.05 -26.03 -2.57
N MET A 1063 22.04 -25.39 -1.97
CA MET A 1063 20.71 -25.99 -1.77
C MET A 1063 19.59 -25.00 -2.09
N ILE A 1064 18.62 -25.44 -2.89
CA ILE A 1064 17.32 -24.76 -3.04
C ILE A 1064 16.33 -25.43 -2.08
N GLU A 1065 15.55 -24.65 -1.34
CA GLU A 1065 14.37 -25.13 -0.62
C GLU A 1065 13.13 -24.31 -1.00
N VAL A 1066 11.96 -24.95 -1.10
CA VAL A 1066 10.65 -24.36 -1.40
C VAL A 1066 9.66 -24.90 -0.38
N TYR A 1067 9.17 -24.04 0.51
CA TYR A 1067 8.17 -24.40 1.53
C TYR A 1067 6.85 -23.68 1.30
N ALA A 1068 5.74 -24.39 1.49
CA ALA A 1068 4.40 -23.83 1.49
C ALA A 1068 4.14 -23.13 2.82
N LEU A 1069 3.81 -21.84 2.77
CA LEU A 1069 3.35 -21.09 3.94
C LEU A 1069 1.97 -21.63 4.38
N PRO A 1070 1.65 -21.70 5.69
CA PRO A 1070 0.43 -22.34 6.22
C PRO A 1070 -0.90 -21.94 5.56
#